data_AF-A0AAD9Q5S9-F1
#
_entry.id   AF-A0AAD9Q5S9-F1
#
_cell.length_a   1.000
_cell.length_b   1.000
_cell.length_c   1.000
_cell.angle_alpha   90.00
_cell.angle_beta   90.00
_cell.angle_gamma   90.00
#
_symmetry.space_group_name_H-M   'P 1'
#
loop_
_entity.id
_entity.type
_entity.pdbx_description
1 polymer ?
#
loop_
_entity_poly.entity_id
_entity_poly.type
_entity_poly.pdbx_seq_one_letter_code
_entity_poly.pdbx_strand_id
1 'polypeptide(L)'
;VSYEIANFKQEPVSSLVDSDGAVHEFTIHKYCELCKTHQFNLYILVEQNPEVEDEQVKEDDSDLLIPVFGSPVEEKIPNLSLEAGQTECQPVVSSQFYHASSMSSVDDRSRRNRRSTPSSTSTSTGGTSGEETSFNWTLIGSSSDRRQLREEQQNELEKSLKADQEKEASKRDAAQRLESLESLRSARLARVPPEPDEMSNGEKVKISIRHPSLGAVSRYFAKRETMLAVYDWCGSLSLEPEFFGLYTTLPKTCVSPSLPVDSVAGAMLYVEEQSVPMSLSNDELEVSIRGFGLPHLDPIFEGDDDSDLPSSWHGLSVTPIPSPVEPESTFSEHSSTSPSSTIHAETSPFEEETLTERRANIRDELYDACEVIQVRVSREKILDRVLQIYKTTLDIGSSMLSFILEGEQGLDMDGVKREVFTLFWERALETFFEGHSTFVPRVGPDVPDSHYQTIGRVISHCYLLIGMFPSVISKVFITALLAGKDALSADDYISVFLEHVSEYDSLRLKSAIKMSRSLGVFPDEMTQFLFEFFSEYGVVQTPTPSSLQDILLSVAKTELIARPSVALNEIKAGMFEGKYKELWGDCRKEDHLYEKMKLTTSKVLQMISVDEMSLCKSQSQVFKFLKHYIRGLSPKELQSFFRYVTGSSLPLVKSVKVMFHPQVGAFPMVYIHTCSAIIDLPSGGYTGFQDFRVQMDNTLQSPEAWLFTSA
;
A
#
# COMPACT_ATOMS: atom_id res chain seq x y z
N VAL A 1 36.35 -24.17 -31.14
CA VAL A 1 35.84 -25.02 -30.04
C VAL A 1 34.81 -25.96 -30.61
N SER A 2 34.99 -27.27 -30.45
CA SER A 2 34.03 -28.31 -30.83
C SER A 2 33.19 -28.70 -29.61
N TYR A 3 31.96 -29.16 -29.85
CA TYR A 3 31.04 -29.64 -28.83
C TYR A 3 30.51 -31.01 -29.24
N GLU A 4 30.64 -32.02 -28.38
CA GLU A 4 30.09 -33.36 -28.61
C GLU A 4 29.19 -33.79 -27.44
N ILE A 5 28.11 -34.52 -27.75
CA ILE A 5 27.22 -35.11 -26.76
C ILE A 5 27.83 -36.43 -26.27
N ALA A 6 27.84 -36.66 -24.97
CA ALA A 6 28.38 -37.85 -24.33
C ALA A 6 27.42 -38.48 -23.30
N ASN A 7 27.60 -39.78 -23.05
CA ASN A 7 26.83 -40.53 -22.05
C ASN A 7 27.35 -40.33 -20.62
N PHE A 8 26.74 -41.00 -19.65
CA PHE A 8 27.11 -40.93 -18.22
C PHE A 8 28.52 -41.43 -17.87
N LYS A 9 29.24 -42.05 -18.80
CA LYS A 9 30.65 -42.43 -18.66
C LYS A 9 31.60 -41.47 -19.40
N GLN A 10 31.07 -40.38 -19.96
CA GLN A 10 31.81 -39.42 -20.79
C GLN A 10 32.30 -40.00 -22.13
N GLU A 11 31.69 -41.09 -22.60
CA GLU A 11 31.91 -41.64 -23.96
C GLU A 11 31.03 -40.83 -24.97
N PRO A 12 31.57 -40.31 -26.09
CA PRO A 12 30.78 -39.62 -27.11
C PRO A 12 29.66 -40.49 -27.71
N VAL A 13 28.50 -39.90 -27.98
CA VAL A 13 27.32 -40.58 -28.54
C VAL A 13 26.81 -39.83 -29.77
N SER A 14 27.34 -40.19 -30.94
CA SER A 14 26.84 -39.76 -32.25
C SER A 14 25.79 -40.72 -32.84
N SER A 15 25.72 -41.95 -32.35
CA SER A 15 24.80 -42.99 -32.83
C SER A 15 24.33 -43.92 -31.72
N LEU A 16 23.19 -44.57 -31.97
CA LEU A 16 22.54 -45.53 -31.08
C LEU A 16 22.44 -46.89 -31.78
N VAL A 17 22.51 -47.97 -31.01
CA VAL A 17 22.35 -49.34 -31.53
C VAL A 17 21.15 -49.98 -30.85
N ASP A 18 20.24 -50.56 -31.62
CA ASP A 18 19.08 -51.26 -31.09
C ASP A 18 19.38 -52.74 -30.73
N SER A 19 18.37 -53.44 -30.20
CA SER A 19 18.49 -54.85 -29.79
C SER A 19 18.76 -55.82 -30.94
N ASP A 20 18.48 -55.43 -32.18
CA ASP A 20 18.68 -56.23 -33.38
C ASP A 20 20.00 -55.88 -34.09
N GLY A 21 20.76 -54.92 -33.54
CA GLY A 21 22.09 -54.51 -34.01
C GLY A 21 22.09 -53.44 -35.10
N ALA A 22 20.94 -52.82 -35.41
CA ALA A 22 20.90 -51.72 -36.37
C ALA A 22 21.34 -50.40 -35.72
N VAL A 23 22.07 -49.59 -36.49
CA VAL A 23 22.65 -48.32 -36.04
C VAL A 23 21.76 -47.16 -36.50
N HIS A 24 21.35 -46.32 -35.55
CA HIS A 24 20.51 -45.14 -35.74
C HIS A 24 21.31 -43.88 -35.38
N GLU A 25 20.94 -42.74 -35.96
CA GLU A 25 21.50 -41.43 -35.56
C GLU A 25 21.06 -41.05 -34.14
N PHE A 26 21.93 -40.39 -33.36
CA PHE A 26 21.57 -40.01 -32.00
C PHE A 26 20.48 -38.92 -31.98
N THR A 27 19.31 -39.28 -31.45
CA THR A 27 18.29 -38.31 -31.02
C THR A 27 17.77 -38.70 -29.64
N ILE A 28 17.40 -37.70 -28.83
CA ILE A 28 16.82 -37.90 -27.50
C ILE A 28 15.57 -38.79 -27.58
N HIS A 29 14.71 -38.58 -28.58
CA HIS A 29 13.51 -39.39 -28.78
C HIS A 29 13.85 -40.87 -29.00
N LYS A 30 14.80 -41.18 -29.90
CA LYS A 30 15.23 -42.56 -30.17
C LYS A 30 15.96 -43.20 -28.99
N TYR A 31 16.71 -42.42 -28.19
CA TYR A 31 17.30 -42.89 -26.95
C TYR A 31 16.25 -43.33 -25.93
N CYS A 32 15.24 -42.50 -25.67
CA CYS A 32 14.14 -42.82 -24.76
C CYS A 32 13.34 -44.05 -25.23
N GLU A 33 13.10 -44.18 -26.55
CA GLU A 33 12.40 -45.32 -27.16
C GLU A 33 13.20 -46.63 -26.98
N LEU A 34 14.49 -46.65 -27.35
CA LEU A 34 15.33 -47.84 -27.32
C LEU A 34 15.68 -48.27 -25.88
N CYS A 35 16.03 -47.31 -25.02
CA CYS A 35 16.38 -47.59 -23.62
C CYS A 35 15.15 -47.69 -22.70
N LYS A 36 13.93 -47.48 -23.22
CA LYS A 36 12.65 -47.49 -22.49
C LYS A 36 12.68 -46.68 -21.20
N THR A 37 13.27 -45.48 -21.28
CA THR A 37 13.44 -44.57 -20.14
C THR A 37 12.87 -43.20 -20.45
N HIS A 38 12.30 -42.56 -19.41
CA HIS A 38 11.89 -41.16 -19.43
C HIS A 38 12.86 -40.26 -18.64
N GLN A 39 13.96 -40.82 -18.13
CA GLN A 39 15.01 -40.10 -17.40
C GLN A 39 16.40 -40.50 -17.95
N PHE A 40 17.24 -39.51 -18.22
CA PHE A 40 18.58 -39.70 -18.77
C PHE A 40 19.46 -38.49 -18.45
N ASN A 41 20.77 -38.72 -18.33
CA ASN A 41 21.77 -37.66 -18.16
C ASN A 41 22.69 -37.65 -19.37
N LEU A 42 22.72 -36.53 -20.09
CA LEU A 42 23.65 -36.27 -21.20
C LEU A 42 24.66 -35.22 -20.79
N TYR A 43 25.87 -35.35 -21.30
CA TYR A 43 27.02 -34.52 -20.99
C TYR A 43 27.50 -33.86 -22.29
N ILE A 44 28.08 -32.67 -22.19
CA ILE A 44 28.67 -31.98 -23.34
C ILE A 44 30.18 -31.92 -23.12
N LEU A 45 30.92 -32.57 -24.01
CA LEU A 45 32.37 -32.47 -24.10
C LEU A 45 32.74 -31.21 -24.90
N VAL A 46 33.80 -30.53 -24.48
CA VAL A 46 34.24 -29.24 -25.04
C VAL A 46 35.71 -29.34 -25.41
N GLU A 47 36.01 -29.38 -26.71
CA GLU A 47 37.40 -29.36 -27.19
C GLU A 47 37.79 -27.94 -27.61
N GLN A 48 38.78 -27.38 -26.91
CA GLN A 48 39.40 -26.11 -27.29
C GLN A 48 40.48 -26.37 -28.33
N ASN A 49 40.23 -25.97 -29.58
CA ASN A 49 41.18 -26.06 -30.68
C ASN A 49 42.19 -24.89 -30.59
N PRO A 50 43.48 -25.13 -30.31
CA PRO A 50 44.41 -24.09 -29.86
C PRO A 50 45.21 -23.47 -31.02
N GLU A 51 44.55 -22.73 -31.91
CA GLU A 51 45.22 -22.10 -33.06
C GLU A 51 44.47 -20.84 -33.55
N VAL A 52 44.72 -19.68 -32.91
CA VAL A 52 45.06 -18.37 -33.52
C VAL A 52 45.63 -17.49 -32.38
N GLU A 53 46.95 -17.33 -32.30
CA GLU A 53 47.58 -16.16 -31.68
C GLU A 53 48.37 -15.43 -32.78
N ASP A 54 48.09 -14.15 -33.00
CA ASP A 54 48.79 -13.34 -34.01
C ASP A 54 50.20 -12.96 -33.55
N GLU A 55 51.14 -12.96 -34.48
CA GLU A 55 52.58 -12.89 -34.23
C GLU A 55 53.02 -11.64 -33.44
N GLN A 56 53.74 -11.84 -32.33
CA GLN A 56 54.76 -10.88 -31.88
C GLN A 56 56.16 -11.48 -31.95
N VAL A 57 57.13 -10.63 -32.28
CA VAL A 57 58.40 -11.02 -32.89
C VAL A 57 59.38 -11.66 -31.91
N LYS A 58 59.86 -12.84 -32.32
CA LYS A 58 61.02 -13.63 -31.89
C LYS A 58 62.19 -12.85 -31.25
N GLU A 59 62.81 -13.48 -30.26
CA GLU A 59 64.11 -14.19 -30.34
C GLU A 59 64.22 -15.05 -29.04
N ASP A 60 64.24 -16.38 -29.12
CA ASP A 60 65.44 -17.25 -29.16
C ASP A 60 66.46 -16.91 -28.03
N ASP A 61 66.91 -17.84 -27.17
CA ASP A 61 67.50 -19.13 -27.57
C ASP A 61 67.48 -20.25 -26.48
N SER A 62 67.30 -21.48 -26.98
CA SER A 62 67.69 -22.86 -26.56
C SER A 62 68.08 -23.35 -25.12
N ASP A 63 67.74 -24.65 -24.93
CA ASP A 63 68.44 -25.75 -24.22
C ASP A 63 68.66 -25.78 -22.68
N LEU A 64 67.98 -26.72 -21.99
CA LEU A 64 68.53 -28.08 -21.71
C LEU A 64 67.51 -29.04 -21.04
N LEU A 65 67.84 -30.33 -20.98
CA LEU A 65 66.93 -31.48 -20.74
C LEU A 65 67.12 -32.20 -19.36
N ILE A 66 66.01 -32.69 -18.77
CA ILE A 66 65.70 -34.09 -18.27
C ILE A 66 66.81 -34.87 -17.50
N PRO A 67 66.58 -35.68 -16.40
CA PRO A 67 65.38 -36.51 -16.09
C PRO A 67 64.89 -36.63 -14.61
N VAL A 68 63.85 -37.45 -14.42
CA VAL A 68 63.32 -38.02 -13.16
C VAL A 68 63.98 -39.37 -12.80
N PHE A 69 64.34 -39.59 -11.53
CA PHE A 69 64.41 -40.88 -10.77
C PHE A 69 64.60 -40.53 -9.26
N GLY A 70 64.11 -41.23 -8.22
CA GLY A 70 63.25 -42.42 -8.07
C GLY A 70 62.76 -42.58 -6.60
N SER A 71 62.00 -43.64 -6.28
CA SER A 71 61.40 -43.97 -4.95
C SER A 71 62.39 -44.75 -4.01
N PRO A 72 62.08 -45.25 -2.76
CA PRO A 72 60.77 -45.44 -2.08
C PRO A 72 60.65 -45.33 -0.51
N VAL A 73 59.39 -45.23 -0.01
CA VAL A 73 58.72 -45.97 1.12
C VAL A 73 59.17 -45.88 2.63
N GLU A 74 58.14 -45.95 3.51
CA GLU A 74 58.05 -46.37 4.95
C GLU A 74 58.24 -45.41 6.18
N GLU A 75 57.08 -44.96 6.72
CA GLU A 75 56.53 -45.19 8.09
C GLU A 75 56.99 -44.51 9.42
N LYS A 76 55.97 -44.34 10.29
CA LYS A 76 55.97 -43.96 11.75
C LYS A 76 56.35 -42.49 12.04
N ILE A 77 55.97 -41.85 13.16
CA ILE A 77 55.61 -42.32 14.53
C ILE A 77 54.28 -41.66 15.07
N PRO A 78 53.95 -41.43 16.38
CA PRO A 78 52.62 -41.86 16.90
C PRO A 78 51.74 -40.79 17.63
N ASN A 79 50.66 -41.26 18.27
CA ASN A 79 49.81 -40.56 19.25
C ASN A 79 50.58 -39.90 20.42
N LEU A 80 50.02 -38.81 20.98
CA LEU A 80 49.81 -38.68 22.44
C LEU A 80 48.80 -37.56 22.79
N SER A 81 48.15 -37.69 23.96
CA SER A 81 47.03 -36.85 24.43
C SER A 81 47.49 -35.63 25.25
N LEU A 82 46.58 -34.67 25.47
CA LEU A 82 46.67 -33.68 26.56
C LEU A 82 45.26 -33.27 27.04
N GLU A 83 45.08 -33.19 28.36
CA GLU A 83 43.86 -32.73 29.05
C GLU A 83 44.11 -31.42 29.80
N ALA A 84 42.99 -30.75 30.16
CA ALA A 84 42.82 -29.81 31.27
C ALA A 84 43.58 -28.46 31.27
N GLY A 85 42.86 -27.38 31.57
CA GLY A 85 43.45 -26.04 31.68
C GLY A 85 42.44 -24.90 31.85
N GLN A 86 41.59 -24.93 32.88
CA GLN A 86 40.79 -23.75 33.28
C GLN A 86 40.80 -23.56 34.80
N THR A 87 41.11 -22.35 35.25
CA THR A 87 40.89 -21.88 36.62
C THR A 87 40.81 -20.35 36.64
N GLU A 88 39.61 -19.86 36.96
CA GLU A 88 39.27 -18.79 37.90
C GLU A 88 40.12 -17.51 38.06
N CYS A 89 39.42 -16.36 38.08
CA CYS A 89 39.65 -15.29 39.05
C CYS A 89 38.34 -14.50 39.35
N GLN A 90 38.30 -13.79 40.48
CA GLN A 90 37.14 -13.17 41.13
C GLN A 90 37.18 -11.60 41.03
N PRO A 91 36.21 -10.77 41.50
CA PRO A 91 35.44 -10.81 42.78
C PRO A 91 33.89 -10.60 42.60
N VAL A 92 32.95 -10.64 43.57
CA VAL A 92 32.82 -10.26 45.02
C VAL A 92 32.79 -8.70 45.20
N VAL A 93 31.80 -8.02 45.80
CA VAL A 93 31.23 -8.07 47.17
C VAL A 93 29.74 -7.57 47.23
N SER A 94 28.94 -8.19 48.12
CA SER A 94 27.76 -7.77 48.93
C SER A 94 27.24 -6.30 48.93
N SER A 95 25.98 -5.95 49.30
CA SER A 95 24.75 -6.63 49.85
C SER A 95 23.50 -5.70 49.65
N GLN A 96 22.29 -5.73 50.26
CA GLN A 96 21.66 -6.31 51.48
C GLN A 96 20.13 -6.46 51.23
N PHE A 97 19.47 -7.58 51.59
CA PHE A 97 18.54 -7.82 52.74
C PHE A 97 17.33 -6.87 52.91
N TYR A 98 16.11 -7.31 53.27
CA TYR A 98 15.62 -8.49 54.04
C TYR A 98 14.52 -9.29 53.27
N HIS A 99 14.40 -10.64 53.35
CA HIS A 99 13.75 -11.50 54.39
C HIS A 99 12.27 -11.16 54.68
N ALA A 100 11.35 -12.10 54.98
CA ALA A 100 11.38 -13.56 55.29
C ALA A 100 9.92 -14.12 55.25
N SER A 101 9.55 -15.42 55.25
CA SER A 101 10.22 -16.74 55.01
C SER A 101 9.12 -17.84 54.92
N SER A 102 9.47 -19.09 54.54
CA SER A 102 8.55 -20.25 54.48
C SER A 102 8.25 -20.92 55.85
N MET A 103 7.17 -21.72 55.95
CA MET A 103 7.14 -23.15 56.40
C MET A 103 5.71 -23.69 56.71
N SER A 104 5.55 -25.03 56.68
CA SER A 104 4.41 -25.86 57.17
C SER A 104 3.00 -25.64 56.54
N SER A 105 2.14 -26.61 56.18
CA SER A 105 1.92 -28.06 56.43
C SER A 105 0.85 -28.42 57.50
N VAL A 106 0.00 -29.40 57.16
CA VAL A 106 -0.87 -30.26 58.03
C VAL A 106 -2.36 -29.87 58.21
N ASP A 107 -3.22 -30.85 57.90
CA ASP A 107 -4.59 -31.23 58.31
C ASP A 107 -5.88 -30.36 58.22
N ASP A 108 -6.85 -30.93 57.47
CA ASP A 108 -8.25 -31.29 57.85
C ASP A 108 -9.05 -30.40 58.83
N ARG A 109 -10.18 -29.82 58.34
CA ARG A 109 -11.53 -30.25 58.81
C ARG A 109 -12.75 -29.78 58.00
N SER A 110 -13.70 -30.71 57.87
CA SER A 110 -14.97 -30.59 57.14
C SER A 110 -16.08 -29.78 57.82
N ARG A 111 -16.81 -28.94 57.04
CA ARG A 111 -18.30 -28.91 56.87
C ARG A 111 -18.72 -27.67 56.05
N ARG A 112 -19.58 -27.73 55.01
CA ARG A 112 -21.06 -27.98 54.97
C ARG A 112 -21.86 -26.99 55.84
N ASN A 113 -22.96 -26.35 55.40
CA ASN A 113 -23.79 -26.60 54.21
C ASN A 113 -24.78 -25.43 53.87
N ARG A 114 -25.40 -25.51 52.67
CA ARG A 114 -26.74 -24.99 52.27
C ARG A 114 -27.06 -23.48 52.26
N ARG A 115 -27.69 -23.06 51.15
CA ARG A 115 -29.09 -22.56 51.17
C ARG A 115 -29.87 -23.08 49.94
N SER A 116 -31.19 -23.26 50.05
CA SER A 116 -32.06 -23.81 49.00
C SER A 116 -33.54 -23.48 49.27
N THR A 117 -34.37 -23.40 48.22
CA THR A 117 -35.86 -23.47 48.19
C THR A 117 -36.67 -22.44 49.04
N PRO A 118 -38.03 -22.45 49.03
CA PRO A 118 -39.06 -22.81 48.03
C PRO A 118 -39.89 -21.53 47.65
N SER A 119 -41.10 -21.49 47.06
CA SER A 119 -42.41 -22.17 47.28
C SER A 119 -43.48 -21.55 46.34
N SER A 120 -44.77 -21.93 46.27
CA SER A 120 -45.67 -22.89 46.98
C SER A 120 -46.60 -23.57 45.93
N THR A 121 -47.85 -24.05 46.07
CA THR A 121 -48.97 -24.15 47.07
C THR A 121 -49.92 -25.30 46.55
N SER A 122 -51.07 -25.73 47.09
CA SER A 122 -51.93 -25.42 48.26
C SER A 122 -52.97 -26.54 48.55
N THR A 123 -53.27 -26.76 49.84
CA THR A 123 -54.58 -27.19 50.45
C THR A 123 -55.23 -28.59 50.28
N SER A 124 -55.82 -29.00 51.42
CA SER A 124 -57.00 -29.85 51.71
C SER A 124 -56.93 -31.40 51.81
N THR A 125 -56.98 -31.86 53.08
CA THR A 125 -57.82 -32.94 53.66
C THR A 125 -57.74 -34.41 53.18
N GLY A 126 -57.07 -35.24 53.99
CA GLY A 126 -57.73 -36.25 54.86
C GLY A 126 -58.16 -37.63 54.30
N GLY A 127 -57.93 -38.69 55.10
CA GLY A 127 -58.73 -39.93 55.05
C GLY A 127 -58.09 -41.19 54.42
N THR A 128 -57.51 -42.04 55.28
CA THR A 128 -57.49 -43.53 55.22
C THR A 128 -57.68 -44.31 53.90
N SER A 129 -56.72 -45.24 53.66
CA SER A 129 -56.84 -46.55 52.98
C SER A 129 -57.31 -46.64 51.52
N GLY A 130 -56.47 -47.25 50.66
CA GLY A 130 -56.81 -47.63 49.29
C GLY A 130 -55.60 -48.25 48.56
N GLU A 131 -55.87 -49.29 47.79
CA GLU A 131 -54.94 -50.29 47.23
C GLU A 131 -53.85 -49.81 46.23
N GLU A 132 -52.84 -50.67 46.08
CA GLU A 132 -51.96 -50.93 44.93
C GLU A 132 -51.84 -49.94 43.75
N THR A 133 -50.59 -49.62 43.37
CA THR A 133 -50.07 -50.05 42.04
C THR A 133 -48.54 -49.95 41.90
N SER A 134 -48.02 -50.75 40.96
CA SER A 134 -46.60 -50.98 40.63
C SER A 134 -45.75 -49.72 40.39
N PHE A 135 -44.52 -49.71 40.94
CA PHE A 135 -43.43 -48.84 40.47
C PHE A 135 -42.47 -49.65 39.59
N ASN A 136 -42.47 -49.36 38.29
CA ASN A 136 -41.67 -50.03 37.27
C ASN A 136 -40.35 -49.29 37.03
N TRP A 137 -39.21 -49.98 37.04
CA TRP A 137 -37.89 -49.37 36.76
C TRP A 137 -37.73 -49.16 35.25
N THR A 138 -38.03 -47.97 34.75
CA THR A 138 -37.95 -47.64 33.33
C THR A 138 -36.48 -47.55 32.87
N LEU A 139 -35.98 -48.66 32.33
CA LEU A 139 -34.64 -48.78 31.75
C LEU A 139 -34.46 -47.79 30.58
N ILE A 140 -33.47 -46.91 30.66
CA ILE A 140 -33.22 -45.86 29.66
C ILE A 140 -32.80 -46.47 28.31
N GLY A 141 -33.54 -46.11 27.26
CA GLY A 141 -33.27 -46.42 25.86
C GLY A 141 -33.57 -47.86 25.47
N SER A 142 -34.12 -48.07 24.28
CA SER A 142 -34.18 -49.39 23.64
C SER A 142 -32.76 -49.93 23.38
N SER A 143 -32.65 -51.21 22.99
CA SER A 143 -31.35 -51.75 22.56
C SER A 143 -30.90 -51.22 21.20
N SER A 144 -31.81 -50.61 20.43
CA SER A 144 -31.52 -49.92 19.16
C SER A 144 -30.87 -48.57 19.42
N ASP A 145 -31.45 -47.74 20.30
CA ASP A 145 -30.98 -46.39 20.61
C ASP A 145 -29.53 -46.43 21.14
N ARG A 146 -29.23 -47.43 21.99
CA ARG A 146 -27.89 -47.68 22.55
C ARG A 146 -26.90 -48.36 21.60
N ARG A 147 -27.36 -48.76 20.40
CA ARG A 147 -26.50 -49.16 19.27
C ARG A 147 -26.24 -47.96 18.38
N GLN A 148 -27.28 -47.26 17.96
CA GLN A 148 -27.22 -46.05 17.14
C GLN A 148 -26.28 -45.01 17.75
N LEU A 149 -26.39 -44.71 19.05
CA LEU A 149 -25.50 -43.73 19.70
C LEU A 149 -24.00 -44.12 19.63
N ARG A 150 -23.67 -45.43 19.64
CA ARG A 150 -22.28 -45.89 19.48
C ARG A 150 -21.82 -45.78 18.03
N GLU A 151 -22.72 -46.03 17.09
CA GLU A 151 -22.48 -45.94 15.65
C GLU A 151 -22.28 -44.49 15.23
N GLU A 152 -23.07 -43.56 15.80
CA GLU A 152 -22.87 -42.11 15.70
C GLU A 152 -21.51 -41.69 16.28
N GLN A 153 -21.19 -42.06 17.53
CA GLN A 153 -19.89 -41.74 18.13
C GLN A 153 -18.69 -42.36 17.39
N GLN A 154 -18.83 -43.55 16.82
CA GLN A 154 -17.79 -44.21 16.02
C GLN A 154 -17.56 -43.45 14.70
N ASN A 155 -18.63 -43.05 14.02
CA ASN A 155 -18.57 -42.23 12.81
C ASN A 155 -17.99 -40.83 13.08
N GLU A 156 -18.26 -40.23 14.25
CA GLU A 156 -17.64 -38.96 14.66
C GLU A 156 -16.13 -39.10 14.92
N LEU A 157 -15.72 -40.17 15.63
CA LEU A 157 -14.30 -40.47 15.87
C LEU A 157 -13.53 -40.72 14.58
N GLU A 158 -14.11 -41.48 13.64
CA GLU A 158 -13.50 -41.77 12.34
C GLU A 158 -13.36 -40.51 11.48
N LYS A 159 -14.36 -39.63 11.47
CA LYS A 159 -14.27 -38.31 10.82
C LYS A 159 -13.21 -37.41 11.44
N SER A 160 -13.09 -37.40 12.77
CA SER A 160 -12.02 -36.64 13.45
C SER A 160 -10.64 -37.17 13.08
N LEU A 161 -10.44 -38.50 13.12
CA LEU A 161 -9.17 -39.13 12.75
C LEU A 161 -8.79 -38.85 11.30
N LYS A 162 -9.75 -38.86 10.36
CA LYS A 162 -9.49 -38.49 8.97
C LYS A 162 -9.11 -37.02 8.83
N ALA A 163 -9.82 -36.11 9.48
CA ALA A 163 -9.51 -34.68 9.45
C ALA A 163 -8.15 -34.36 10.08
N ASP A 164 -7.77 -35.03 11.17
CA ASP A 164 -6.45 -34.90 11.78
C ASP A 164 -5.34 -35.50 10.87
N GLN A 165 -5.60 -36.60 10.17
CA GLN A 165 -4.66 -37.16 9.17
C GLN A 165 -4.47 -36.23 7.97
N GLU A 166 -5.55 -35.69 7.39
CA GLU A 166 -5.52 -34.71 6.29
C GLU A 166 -4.76 -33.44 6.69
N LYS A 167 -4.95 -32.98 7.93
CA LYS A 167 -4.25 -31.83 8.52
C LYS A 167 -2.76 -32.09 8.77
N GLU A 168 -2.37 -33.28 9.23
CA GLU A 168 -0.96 -33.64 9.36
C GLU A 168 -0.29 -33.94 8.01
N ALA A 169 -1.03 -34.39 6.99
CA ALA A 169 -0.53 -34.46 5.61
C ALA A 169 -0.24 -33.04 5.08
N SER A 170 -1.23 -32.15 5.07
CA SER A 170 -1.09 -30.76 4.62
C SER A 170 0.05 -29.99 5.31
N LYS A 171 0.33 -30.27 6.59
CA LYS A 171 1.51 -29.74 7.29
C LYS A 171 2.84 -30.23 6.73
N ARG A 172 2.96 -31.51 6.37
CA ARG A 172 4.18 -32.07 5.75
C ARG A 172 4.38 -31.49 4.36
N ASP A 173 3.32 -31.43 3.57
CA ASP A 173 3.36 -30.88 2.21
C ASP A 173 3.80 -29.40 2.23
N ALA A 174 3.26 -28.61 3.17
CA ALA A 174 3.66 -27.22 3.38
C ALA A 174 5.11 -27.08 3.86
N ALA A 175 5.59 -27.96 4.76
CA ALA A 175 6.98 -27.96 5.21
C ALA A 175 7.97 -28.33 4.08
N GLN A 176 7.63 -29.36 3.29
CA GLN A 176 8.42 -29.79 2.13
C GLN A 176 8.45 -28.71 1.04
N ARG A 177 7.33 -28.00 0.81
CA ARG A 177 7.31 -26.84 -0.09
C ARG A 177 8.18 -25.69 0.42
N LEU A 178 8.17 -25.40 1.72
CA LEU A 178 9.03 -24.36 2.31
C LEU A 178 10.52 -24.71 2.18
N GLU A 179 10.90 -25.97 2.44
CA GLU A 179 12.26 -26.48 2.24
C GLU A 179 12.69 -26.40 0.76
N SER A 180 11.77 -26.69 -0.17
CA SER A 180 12.01 -26.57 -1.61
C SER A 180 12.27 -25.12 -2.05
N LEU A 181 11.47 -24.17 -1.55
CA LEU A 181 11.64 -22.74 -1.84
C LEU A 181 12.96 -22.19 -1.24
N GLU A 182 13.33 -22.62 -0.04
CA GLU A 182 14.60 -22.22 0.58
C GLU A 182 15.81 -22.82 -0.15
N SER A 183 15.71 -24.07 -0.62
CA SER A 183 16.71 -24.69 -1.49
C SER A 183 16.88 -23.92 -2.80
N LEU A 184 15.78 -23.53 -3.46
CA LEU A 184 15.80 -22.69 -4.66
C LEU A 184 16.40 -21.30 -4.40
N ARG A 185 16.02 -20.64 -3.31
CA ARG A 185 16.57 -19.33 -2.90
C ARG A 185 18.08 -19.42 -2.63
N SER A 186 18.52 -20.45 -1.92
CA SER A 186 19.94 -20.71 -1.63
C SER A 186 20.74 -21.04 -2.89
N ALA A 187 20.17 -21.82 -3.82
CA ALA A 187 20.80 -22.12 -5.12
C ALA A 187 20.92 -20.87 -6.02
N ARG A 188 19.93 -19.97 -5.98
CA ARG A 188 20.01 -18.64 -6.62
C ARG A 188 21.11 -17.79 -5.98
N LEU A 189 21.11 -17.66 -4.64
CA LEU A 189 22.12 -16.91 -3.88
C LEU A 189 23.55 -17.35 -4.20
N ALA A 190 23.79 -18.66 -4.33
CA ALA A 190 25.10 -19.22 -4.66
C ALA A 190 25.61 -18.87 -6.07
N ARG A 191 24.74 -18.40 -6.98
CA ARG A 191 25.10 -17.93 -8.32
C ARG A 191 25.23 -16.40 -8.42
N VAL A 192 24.82 -15.65 -7.40
CA VAL A 192 24.90 -14.19 -7.38
C VAL A 192 26.36 -13.73 -7.40
N PRO A 193 26.82 -12.96 -8.41
CA PRO A 193 28.18 -12.44 -8.43
C PRO A 193 28.45 -11.52 -7.23
N PRO A 194 29.71 -11.47 -6.71
CA PRO A 194 30.09 -10.51 -5.70
C PRO A 194 29.91 -9.07 -6.20
N GLU A 195 29.56 -8.15 -5.29
CA GLU A 195 29.30 -6.75 -5.65
C GLU A 195 30.62 -6.03 -5.96
N PRO A 196 30.71 -5.20 -7.03
CA PRO A 196 31.98 -4.56 -7.39
C PRO A 196 32.47 -3.53 -6.35
N ASP A 197 33.62 -3.83 -5.73
CA ASP A 197 34.29 -2.95 -4.76
C ASP A 197 34.51 -1.52 -5.29
N GLU A 198 34.47 -0.53 -4.40
CA GLU A 198 34.65 0.89 -4.78
C GLU A 198 36.03 1.21 -5.38
N MET A 199 37.05 0.39 -5.11
CA MET A 199 38.40 0.52 -5.68
C MET A 199 38.57 -0.22 -7.04
N SER A 200 37.50 -0.81 -7.58
CA SER A 200 37.54 -1.52 -8.86
C SER A 200 37.66 -0.53 -10.03
N ASN A 201 38.73 -0.64 -10.84
CA ASN A 201 38.86 0.07 -12.12
C ASN A 201 37.89 -0.42 -13.23
N GLY A 202 36.84 -1.17 -12.88
CA GLY A 202 35.87 -1.73 -13.82
C GLY A 202 34.57 -0.92 -13.83
N GLU A 203 33.98 -0.73 -15.01
CA GLU A 203 32.68 -0.07 -15.14
C GLU A 203 31.59 -0.88 -14.41
N LYS A 204 30.84 -0.21 -13.53
CA LYS A 204 29.75 -0.79 -12.72
C LYS A 204 28.41 -0.12 -13.00
N VAL A 205 27.36 -0.92 -13.09
CA VAL A 205 25.99 -0.51 -13.36
C VAL A 205 25.18 -0.65 -12.08
N LYS A 206 24.41 0.38 -11.71
CA LYS A 206 23.45 0.28 -10.61
C LYS A 206 22.11 -0.22 -11.15
N ILE A 207 21.72 -1.42 -10.73
CA ILE A 207 20.42 -2.01 -11.04
C ILE A 207 19.48 -1.74 -9.86
N SER A 208 18.20 -1.45 -10.16
CA SER A 208 17.18 -1.21 -9.15
C SER A 208 15.91 -1.97 -9.50
N ILE A 209 15.43 -2.81 -8.58
CA ILE A 209 14.24 -3.63 -8.76
C ILE A 209 13.19 -3.26 -7.71
N ARG A 210 11.91 -3.42 -8.06
CA ARG A 210 10.77 -3.31 -7.15
C ARG A 210 10.21 -4.71 -6.89
N HIS A 211 10.50 -5.24 -5.71
CA HIS A 211 10.12 -6.57 -5.26
C HIS A 211 8.83 -6.51 -4.40
N PRO A 212 7.82 -7.38 -4.63
CA PRO A 212 6.53 -7.34 -3.93
C PRO A 212 6.63 -7.24 -2.40
N SER A 213 7.50 -8.05 -1.78
CA SER A 213 7.66 -8.11 -0.32
C SER A 213 8.73 -7.18 0.27
N LEU A 214 9.59 -6.56 -0.55
CA LEU A 214 10.76 -5.80 -0.08
C LEU A 214 10.82 -4.35 -0.59
N GLY A 215 9.87 -3.94 -1.44
CA GLY A 215 9.85 -2.60 -2.03
C GLY A 215 10.98 -2.39 -3.04
N ALA A 216 11.53 -1.18 -3.08
CA ALA A 216 12.61 -0.82 -3.99
C ALA A 216 13.98 -1.17 -3.39
N VAL A 217 14.70 -2.09 -4.03
CA VAL A 217 16.06 -2.50 -3.65
C VAL A 217 17.01 -2.30 -4.82
N SER A 218 18.25 -1.90 -4.54
CA SER A 218 19.28 -1.62 -5.55
C SER A 218 20.58 -2.34 -5.23
N ARG A 219 21.35 -2.66 -6.28
CA ARG A 219 22.65 -3.30 -6.19
C ARG A 219 23.55 -2.92 -7.36
N TYR A 220 24.87 -2.87 -7.15
CA TYR A 220 25.83 -2.72 -8.25
C TYR A 220 26.19 -4.08 -8.86
N PHE A 221 26.24 -4.11 -10.19
CA PHE A 221 26.70 -5.24 -11.01
C PHE A 221 27.85 -4.76 -11.90
N ALA A 222 28.75 -5.64 -12.31
CA ALA A 222 29.79 -5.28 -13.26
C ALA A 222 29.19 -5.22 -14.68
N LYS A 223 29.60 -4.25 -15.50
CA LYS A 223 28.99 -4.03 -16.85
C LYS A 223 29.09 -5.22 -17.81
N ARG A 224 30.02 -6.15 -17.55
CA ARG A 224 30.21 -7.43 -18.26
C ARG A 224 29.16 -8.50 -17.93
N GLU A 225 28.34 -8.30 -16.90
CA GLU A 225 27.37 -9.29 -16.42
C GLU A 225 26.05 -9.20 -17.21
N THR A 226 25.30 -10.30 -17.21
CA THR A 226 23.98 -10.38 -17.85
C THR A 226 22.86 -10.30 -16.83
N MET A 227 21.65 -10.03 -17.31
CA MET A 227 20.43 -9.95 -16.53
C MET A 227 20.13 -11.24 -15.75
N LEU A 228 20.68 -12.39 -16.13
CA LEU A 228 20.65 -13.62 -15.33
C LEU A 228 21.17 -13.40 -13.89
N ALA A 229 22.25 -12.63 -13.72
CA ALA A 229 22.78 -12.28 -12.40
C ALA A 229 21.81 -11.43 -11.58
N VAL A 230 20.98 -10.61 -12.25
CA VAL A 230 19.91 -9.80 -11.62
C VAL A 230 18.71 -10.68 -11.27
N TYR A 231 18.36 -11.67 -12.09
CA TYR A 231 17.33 -12.67 -11.76
C TYR A 231 17.72 -13.55 -10.57
N ASP A 232 18.94 -14.09 -10.55
CA ASP A 232 19.44 -14.87 -9.41
C ASP A 232 19.57 -14.00 -8.15
N TRP A 233 20.00 -12.74 -8.28
CA TRP A 233 19.98 -11.80 -7.15
C TRP A 233 18.56 -11.57 -6.64
N CYS A 234 17.64 -11.13 -7.50
CA CYS A 234 16.23 -10.87 -7.16
C CYS A 234 15.60 -12.06 -6.44
N GLY A 235 15.70 -13.26 -7.01
CA GLY A 235 15.11 -14.47 -6.47
C GLY A 235 15.88 -15.10 -5.30
N SER A 236 16.99 -14.49 -4.85
CA SER A 236 17.68 -14.83 -3.59
C SER A 236 17.18 -14.04 -2.38
N LEU A 237 16.50 -12.91 -2.62
CA LEU A 237 16.06 -11.99 -1.56
C LEU A 237 14.82 -12.47 -0.80
N SER A 238 13.99 -13.30 -1.44
CA SER A 238 12.68 -13.74 -0.95
C SER A 238 12.42 -15.20 -1.34
N LEU A 239 11.51 -15.87 -0.64
CA LEU A 239 10.99 -17.20 -1.02
C LEU A 239 9.86 -17.09 -2.07
N GLU A 240 9.17 -15.95 -2.11
CA GLU A 240 8.05 -15.67 -3.00
C GLU A 240 8.28 -14.35 -3.77
N PRO A 241 7.91 -14.26 -5.06
CA PRO A 241 7.31 -15.31 -5.89
C PRO A 241 8.32 -16.41 -6.30
N GLU A 242 7.83 -17.65 -6.45
CA GLU A 242 8.66 -18.81 -6.84
C GLU A 242 9.27 -18.63 -8.24
N PHE A 243 8.43 -18.27 -9.22
CA PHE A 243 8.84 -17.85 -10.56
C PHE A 243 8.36 -16.43 -10.85
N PHE A 244 9.16 -15.66 -11.60
CA PHE A 244 8.85 -14.27 -11.93
C PHE A 244 9.54 -13.82 -13.21
N GLY A 245 9.00 -12.78 -13.83
CA GLY A 245 9.68 -11.96 -14.83
C GLY A 245 10.13 -10.61 -14.23
N LEU A 246 11.21 -10.06 -14.76
CA LEU A 246 11.62 -8.67 -14.52
C LEU A 246 11.13 -7.81 -15.68
N TYR A 247 10.30 -6.81 -15.40
CA TYR A 247 9.65 -5.98 -16.42
C TYR A 247 10.12 -4.53 -16.37
N THR A 248 10.31 -3.92 -17.54
CA THR A 248 10.29 -2.45 -17.70
C THR A 248 8.85 -1.92 -17.59
N THR A 249 8.69 -0.62 -17.35
CA THR A 249 7.37 0.03 -17.28
C THR A 249 6.81 0.41 -18.65
N LEU A 250 7.57 1.18 -19.43
CA LEU A 250 7.11 1.79 -20.69
C LEU A 250 8.21 1.69 -21.78
N PRO A 251 7.97 0.96 -22.89
CA PRO A 251 6.94 -0.08 -23.01
C PRO A 251 7.14 -1.18 -21.96
N LYS A 252 6.05 -1.85 -21.53
CA LYS A 252 6.14 -2.99 -20.63
C LYS A 252 6.74 -4.19 -21.37
N THR A 253 8.02 -4.45 -21.15
CA THR A 253 8.75 -5.57 -21.78
C THR A 253 9.36 -6.45 -20.71
N CYS A 254 9.28 -7.77 -20.89
CA CYS A 254 10.01 -8.72 -20.05
C CYS A 254 11.49 -8.67 -20.45
N VAL A 255 12.36 -8.41 -19.49
CA VAL A 255 13.80 -8.31 -19.72
C VAL A 255 14.38 -9.72 -19.73
N SER A 256 14.86 -10.18 -20.89
CA SER A 256 15.49 -11.50 -21.03
C SER A 256 16.78 -11.60 -20.21
N PRO A 257 17.05 -12.74 -19.54
CA PRO A 257 18.25 -12.95 -18.73
C PRO A 257 19.54 -12.97 -19.56
N SER A 258 19.43 -13.14 -20.88
CA SER A 258 20.54 -13.08 -21.84
C SER A 258 21.07 -11.66 -22.09
N LEU A 259 20.28 -10.61 -21.77
CA LEU A 259 20.65 -9.22 -22.03
C LEU A 259 21.79 -8.74 -21.09
N PRO A 260 22.69 -7.84 -21.53
CA PRO A 260 23.66 -7.21 -20.63
C PRO A 260 22.97 -6.34 -19.57
N VAL A 261 23.49 -6.30 -18.34
CA VAL A 261 22.90 -5.46 -17.26
C VAL A 261 22.84 -3.97 -17.62
N ASP A 262 23.74 -3.51 -18.50
CA ASP A 262 23.79 -2.13 -18.99
C ASP A 262 22.56 -1.73 -19.82
N SER A 263 21.83 -2.68 -20.43
CA SER A 263 20.67 -2.39 -21.27
C SER A 263 19.46 -1.85 -20.49
N VAL A 264 19.51 -1.89 -19.15
CA VAL A 264 18.50 -1.36 -18.23
C VAL A 264 19.12 -0.45 -17.16
N ALA A 265 20.31 0.10 -17.44
CA ALA A 265 21.00 1.02 -16.54
C ALA A 265 20.12 2.23 -16.18
N GLY A 266 19.90 2.46 -14.88
CA GLY A 266 19.06 3.55 -14.38
C GLY A 266 17.54 3.29 -14.42
N ALA A 267 17.07 2.23 -15.08
CA ALA A 267 15.66 1.85 -15.04
C ALA A 267 15.27 1.21 -13.69
N MET A 268 14.00 1.37 -13.30
CA MET A 268 13.39 0.55 -12.24
C MET A 268 12.70 -0.64 -12.89
N LEU A 269 13.16 -1.85 -12.56
CA LEU A 269 12.52 -3.09 -12.98
C LEU A 269 11.45 -3.50 -11.98
N TYR A 270 10.40 -4.15 -12.47
CA TYR A 270 9.27 -4.61 -11.67
C TYR A 270 9.23 -6.13 -11.68
N VAL A 271 9.16 -6.74 -10.50
CA VAL A 271 9.06 -8.20 -10.34
C VAL A 271 7.59 -8.58 -10.42
N GLU A 272 7.20 -9.33 -11.45
CA GLU A 272 5.84 -9.88 -11.58
C GLU A 272 5.89 -11.42 -11.54
N GLU A 273 5.04 -12.00 -10.69
CA GLU A 273 4.88 -13.45 -10.52
C GLU A 273 4.51 -14.13 -11.85
N GLN A 274 5.00 -15.35 -12.05
CA GLN A 274 4.71 -16.20 -13.22
C GLN A 274 4.33 -17.60 -12.76
N SER A 275 3.48 -18.29 -13.53
CA SER A 275 3.09 -19.68 -13.27
C SER A 275 4.13 -20.72 -13.72
N VAL A 276 5.18 -20.30 -14.42
CA VAL A 276 6.23 -21.15 -15.00
C VAL A 276 7.62 -20.52 -14.85
N PRO A 277 8.70 -21.32 -14.74
CA PRO A 277 10.06 -20.80 -14.75
C PRO A 277 10.39 -20.09 -16.08
N MET A 278 11.11 -18.98 -15.96
CA MET A 278 11.43 -18.06 -17.06
C MET A 278 12.63 -18.58 -17.88
N SER A 279 12.57 -18.47 -19.22
CA SER A 279 13.56 -19.08 -20.14
C SER A 279 14.94 -18.43 -20.07
N LEU A 280 15.99 -19.26 -20.11
CA LEU A 280 17.39 -18.81 -20.09
C LEU A 280 17.93 -18.42 -21.49
N SER A 281 17.21 -18.76 -22.56
CA SER A 281 17.58 -18.49 -23.96
C SER A 281 16.43 -17.85 -24.74
N ASN A 282 16.77 -17.05 -25.76
CA ASN A 282 15.80 -16.40 -26.66
C ASN A 282 15.43 -17.25 -27.88
N ASP A 283 16.19 -18.29 -28.20
CA ASP A 283 15.96 -19.13 -29.37
C ASP A 283 14.77 -20.07 -29.16
N GLU A 284 13.83 -20.11 -30.10
CA GLU A 284 12.66 -21.03 -30.12
C GLU A 284 13.04 -22.49 -30.48
N LEU A 285 14.23 -22.94 -30.08
CA LEU A 285 14.62 -24.35 -30.14
C LEU A 285 14.15 -25.04 -28.85
N GLU A 286 13.35 -26.11 -28.99
CA GLU A 286 12.68 -26.83 -27.89
C GLU A 286 13.66 -27.63 -26.99
N VAL A 287 14.55 -26.93 -26.29
CA VAL A 287 15.35 -27.48 -25.18
C VAL A 287 15.29 -26.51 -24.01
N SER A 288 14.16 -26.47 -23.31
CA SER A 288 14.08 -25.77 -22.02
C SER A 288 14.95 -26.50 -21.00
N ILE A 289 16.22 -26.08 -20.85
CA ILE A 289 17.09 -26.56 -19.77
C ILE A 289 16.53 -26.00 -18.46
N ARG A 290 15.60 -26.74 -17.85
CA ARG A 290 14.97 -26.36 -16.58
C ARG A 290 16.04 -26.31 -15.50
N GLY A 291 16.32 -25.10 -15.00
CA GLY A 291 17.34 -24.87 -13.98
C GLY A 291 17.12 -25.76 -12.76
N PHE A 292 18.19 -26.40 -12.29
CA PHE A 292 18.14 -27.37 -11.20
C PHE A 292 17.56 -26.76 -9.91
N GLY A 293 16.54 -27.41 -9.34
CA GLY A 293 15.87 -26.95 -8.12
C GLY A 293 14.51 -27.58 -7.78
N LEU A 294 13.93 -28.42 -8.66
CA LEU A 294 12.63 -29.07 -8.41
C LEU A 294 12.78 -30.48 -7.81
N PRO A 295 12.28 -30.74 -6.58
CA PRO A 295 11.95 -32.09 -6.16
C PRO A 295 10.66 -32.59 -6.83
N HIS A 296 10.45 -33.91 -6.75
CA HIS A 296 9.39 -34.67 -7.41
C HIS A 296 7.98 -34.08 -7.22
N LEU A 297 7.21 -34.01 -8.31
CA LEU A 297 5.74 -34.04 -8.26
C LEU A 297 5.32 -35.45 -8.67
N ASP A 298 4.80 -36.23 -7.71
CA ASP A 298 4.22 -37.55 -8.01
C ASP A 298 2.89 -37.39 -8.76
N PRO A 299 2.67 -38.12 -9.88
CA PRO A 299 1.38 -38.15 -10.53
C PRO A 299 0.40 -38.98 -9.70
N ILE A 300 -0.54 -38.31 -9.02
CA ILE A 300 -1.64 -38.98 -8.33
C ILE A 300 -2.56 -39.61 -9.39
N PHE A 301 -2.58 -40.94 -9.45
CA PHE A 301 -3.54 -41.69 -10.25
C PHE A 301 -3.93 -43.00 -9.58
N GLU A 302 -5.05 -42.98 -8.85
CA GLU A 302 -5.99 -44.09 -8.65
C GLU A 302 -7.25 -43.51 -7.95
N GLY A 303 -8.48 -43.93 -8.25
CA GLY A 303 -8.90 -45.03 -9.12
C GLY A 303 -10.08 -44.68 -10.03
N ASP A 304 -10.67 -45.71 -10.61
CA ASP A 304 -11.59 -45.68 -11.76
C ASP A 304 -13.01 -45.19 -11.45
N ASP A 305 -13.70 -44.66 -12.48
CA ASP A 305 -14.84 -45.38 -13.07
C ASP A 305 -14.99 -45.00 -14.57
N ASP A 306 -15.65 -45.84 -15.36
CA ASP A 306 -15.70 -45.78 -16.83
C ASP A 306 -16.62 -44.68 -17.42
N SER A 307 -16.22 -44.04 -18.53
CA SER A 307 -16.95 -44.09 -19.83
C SER A 307 -16.44 -43.15 -20.95
N ASP A 308 -16.50 -43.69 -22.19
CA ASP A 308 -16.70 -43.04 -23.49
C ASP A 308 -15.76 -41.93 -24.03
N LEU A 309 -14.73 -42.39 -24.76
CA LEU A 309 -14.08 -41.74 -25.91
C LEU A 309 -15.00 -41.68 -27.16
N PRO A 310 -14.65 -41.01 -28.30
CA PRO A 310 -13.61 -39.99 -28.58
C PRO A 310 -14.22 -38.69 -29.23
N SER A 311 -13.48 -37.63 -29.63
CA SER A 311 -12.60 -37.60 -30.82
C SER A 311 -12.15 -36.20 -31.26
N SER A 312 -11.11 -36.17 -32.12
CA SER A 312 -10.81 -35.13 -33.12
C SER A 312 -10.50 -33.69 -32.65
N TRP A 313 -9.26 -33.45 -32.18
CA TRP A 313 -8.58 -32.18 -32.43
C TRP A 313 -7.88 -32.22 -33.80
N HIS A 314 -8.06 -31.21 -34.64
CA HIS A 314 -7.32 -31.02 -35.88
C HIS A 314 -6.76 -29.60 -36.00
N GLY A 315 -5.52 -29.51 -36.49
CA GLY A 315 -4.63 -28.36 -36.41
C GLY A 315 -5.18 -26.98 -36.78
N LEU A 316 -4.75 -25.99 -35.98
CA LEU A 316 -4.63 -24.62 -36.42
C LEU A 316 -3.44 -24.51 -37.39
N SER A 317 -3.63 -23.79 -38.51
CA SER A 317 -2.54 -23.25 -39.33
C SER A 317 -2.74 -21.76 -39.53
N VAL A 318 -1.65 -21.03 -39.73
CA VAL A 318 -1.58 -19.57 -39.53
C VAL A 318 -1.64 -18.81 -40.87
N THR A 319 -1.88 -17.50 -40.80
CA THR A 319 -1.80 -16.45 -41.85
C THR A 319 -3.07 -16.22 -42.70
N PRO A 320 -3.25 -15.01 -43.28
CA PRO A 320 -3.12 -13.70 -42.62
C PRO A 320 -4.30 -12.74 -42.88
N ILE A 321 -4.28 -11.57 -42.23
CA ILE A 321 -5.34 -10.53 -42.29
C ILE A 321 -5.37 -9.80 -43.65
N PRO A 322 -6.58 -9.52 -44.17
CA PRO A 322 -6.86 -8.16 -44.64
C PRO A 322 -8.20 -7.59 -44.10
N SER A 323 -8.22 -6.27 -43.86
CA SER A 323 -9.38 -5.46 -43.49
C SER A 323 -9.60 -4.36 -44.56
N PRO A 324 -10.55 -3.41 -44.43
CA PRO A 324 -11.95 -3.46 -43.96
C PRO A 324 -12.94 -2.85 -44.99
N VAL A 325 -14.25 -3.11 -44.91
CA VAL A 325 -15.28 -2.26 -45.56
C VAL A 325 -16.63 -2.26 -44.83
N GLU A 326 -17.39 -1.17 -45.03
CA GLU A 326 -18.84 -0.96 -44.85
C GLU A 326 -19.44 -0.76 -43.44
N PRO A 327 -20.54 0.03 -43.31
CA PRO A 327 -20.91 1.20 -44.13
C PRO A 327 -21.41 2.44 -43.32
N GLU A 328 -21.58 3.57 -44.01
CA GLU A 328 -22.23 4.77 -43.47
C GLU A 328 -23.75 4.57 -43.30
N SER A 329 -24.36 5.35 -42.39
CA SER A 329 -25.80 5.65 -42.47
C SER A 329 -26.10 7.10 -42.05
N THR A 330 -26.69 7.87 -42.95
CA THR A 330 -27.02 9.29 -42.77
C THR A 330 -28.52 9.49 -42.58
N PHE A 331 -28.97 10.35 -41.65
CA PHE A 331 -30.17 11.17 -41.92
C PHE A 331 -30.32 12.47 -41.08
N SER A 332 -30.41 13.58 -41.82
CA SER A 332 -31.02 14.91 -41.58
C SER A 332 -31.21 15.51 -40.18
N GLU A 333 -30.87 16.80 -40.07
CA GLU A 333 -31.40 17.76 -39.09
C GLU A 333 -32.85 18.21 -39.40
N HIS A 334 -33.55 18.76 -38.40
CA HIS A 334 -34.52 19.85 -38.59
C HIS A 334 -34.63 20.73 -37.33
N SER A 335 -34.96 22.02 -37.51
CA SER A 335 -34.76 23.08 -36.50
C SER A 335 -36.02 23.90 -36.21
N SER A 336 -36.28 24.26 -34.93
CA SER A 336 -37.07 25.46 -34.59
C SER A 336 -36.90 25.95 -33.14
N THR A 337 -37.18 27.25 -32.98
CA THR A 337 -36.90 28.19 -31.87
C THR A 337 -37.52 27.96 -30.48
N SER A 338 -36.87 28.58 -29.50
CA SER A 338 -37.17 28.75 -28.05
C SER A 338 -38.41 29.65 -27.75
N PRO A 339 -38.81 30.03 -26.49
CA PRO A 339 -38.03 30.12 -25.24
C PRO A 339 -38.69 29.71 -23.89
N SER A 340 -37.92 29.90 -22.81
CA SER A 340 -38.33 30.14 -21.41
C SER A 340 -38.78 28.97 -20.53
N SER A 341 -37.85 28.42 -19.75
CA SER A 341 -38.11 27.94 -18.37
C SER A 341 -36.86 28.12 -17.48
N THR A 342 -37.05 28.10 -16.16
CA THR A 342 -36.03 28.45 -15.16
C THR A 342 -34.87 27.45 -15.13
N ILE A 343 -33.63 27.93 -15.33
CA ILE A 343 -32.43 27.12 -15.12
C ILE A 343 -32.16 27.00 -13.62
N HIS A 344 -32.46 25.83 -13.05
CA HIS A 344 -31.70 25.36 -11.89
C HIS A 344 -30.31 24.94 -12.39
N ALA A 345 -29.26 25.36 -11.69
CA ALA A 345 -27.88 25.13 -12.11
C ALA A 345 -27.42 23.70 -11.80
N GLU A 346 -27.83 22.73 -12.60
CA GLU A 346 -27.21 21.40 -12.64
C GLU A 346 -25.84 21.51 -13.33
N THR A 347 -24.79 20.96 -12.70
CA THR A 347 -23.43 20.99 -13.23
C THR A 347 -23.21 19.94 -14.32
N SER A 348 -22.43 20.29 -15.35
CA SER A 348 -22.02 19.36 -16.38
C SER A 348 -20.86 18.49 -15.87
N PRO A 349 -20.97 17.14 -15.88
CA PRO A 349 -19.89 16.25 -15.44
C PRO A 349 -18.55 16.49 -16.18
N PHE A 350 -18.65 16.95 -17.43
CA PHE A 350 -17.54 17.22 -18.34
C PHE A 350 -16.49 18.20 -17.77
N GLU A 351 -16.88 19.16 -16.92
CA GLU A 351 -15.92 20.13 -16.34
C GLU A 351 -15.07 19.51 -15.22
N GLU A 352 -15.61 18.61 -14.38
CA GLU A 352 -14.82 17.93 -13.33
C GLU A 352 -13.90 16.85 -13.92
N GLU A 353 -14.40 16.13 -14.93
CA GLU A 353 -13.68 15.06 -15.62
C GLU A 353 -12.38 15.64 -16.22
N THR A 354 -12.47 16.69 -17.04
CA THR A 354 -11.29 17.28 -17.71
C THR A 354 -10.24 17.88 -16.76
N LEU A 355 -10.59 18.35 -15.56
CA LEU A 355 -9.59 18.81 -14.58
C LEU A 355 -8.89 17.63 -13.89
N THR A 356 -9.61 16.54 -13.65
CA THR A 356 -9.04 15.31 -13.07
C THR A 356 -8.14 14.60 -14.08
N GLU A 357 -8.53 14.57 -15.36
CA GLU A 357 -7.73 14.07 -16.49
C GLU A 357 -6.47 14.91 -16.71
N ARG A 358 -6.59 16.24 -16.84
CA ARG A 358 -5.42 17.13 -16.98
C ARG A 358 -4.42 16.96 -15.86
N ARG A 359 -4.90 16.82 -14.62
CA ARG A 359 -4.05 16.48 -13.47
C ARG A 359 -3.35 15.14 -13.63
N ALA A 360 -4.05 14.10 -14.09
CA ALA A 360 -3.45 12.78 -14.30
C ALA A 360 -2.35 12.85 -15.37
N ASN A 361 -2.68 13.35 -16.57
CA ASN A 361 -1.76 13.44 -17.70
C ASN A 361 -0.48 14.19 -17.35
N ILE A 362 -0.60 15.42 -16.81
CA ILE A 362 0.58 16.23 -16.45
C ILE A 362 1.40 15.55 -15.34
N ARG A 363 0.77 14.89 -14.37
CA ARG A 363 1.50 14.20 -13.31
C ARG A 363 2.17 12.91 -13.80
N ASP A 364 1.61 12.25 -14.79
CA ASP A 364 2.20 11.07 -15.38
C ASP A 364 3.40 11.47 -16.28
N GLU A 365 3.37 12.63 -16.96
CA GLU A 365 4.57 13.27 -17.53
C GLU A 365 5.65 13.58 -16.47
N LEU A 366 5.28 14.02 -15.26
CA LEU A 366 6.23 14.24 -14.16
C LEU A 366 6.90 12.93 -13.69
N TYR A 367 6.21 11.79 -13.81
CA TYR A 367 6.80 10.48 -13.52
C TYR A 367 7.73 10.02 -14.63
N ASP A 368 7.34 10.17 -15.90
CA ASP A 368 8.15 9.79 -17.07
C ASP A 368 9.46 10.61 -17.16
N ALA A 369 9.43 11.88 -16.74
CA ALA A 369 10.62 12.73 -16.63
C ALA A 369 11.68 12.22 -15.62
N CYS A 370 11.30 11.33 -14.69
CA CYS A 370 12.13 10.79 -13.61
C CYS A 370 12.76 11.82 -12.63
N GLU A 371 12.48 13.11 -12.77
CA GLU A 371 13.05 14.17 -11.93
C GLU A 371 12.37 14.29 -10.56
N VAL A 372 13.03 13.76 -9.52
CA VAL A 372 12.55 13.83 -8.13
C VAL A 372 13.43 14.75 -7.28
N ILE A 373 12.88 15.89 -6.86
CA ILE A 373 13.51 16.82 -5.93
C ILE A 373 13.29 16.34 -4.49
N GLN A 374 14.37 15.99 -3.79
CA GLN A 374 14.32 15.58 -2.39
C GLN A 374 14.39 16.79 -1.44
N VAL A 375 13.39 16.92 -0.56
CA VAL A 375 13.21 18.04 0.37
C VAL A 375 13.34 17.59 1.81
N ARG A 376 14.47 17.93 2.46
CA ARG A 376 14.63 17.80 3.92
C ARG A 376 14.02 19.00 4.64
N VAL A 377 13.25 18.73 5.70
CA VAL A 377 12.51 19.72 6.47
C VAL A 377 12.23 19.23 7.90
N SER A 378 12.41 20.09 8.91
CA SER A 378 11.98 19.83 10.29
C SER A 378 10.53 20.30 10.52
N ARG A 379 9.78 19.64 11.42
CA ARG A 379 8.35 19.91 11.64
C ARG A 379 8.05 21.35 12.02
N GLU A 380 8.97 22.04 12.68
CA GLU A 380 8.85 23.43 13.13
C GLU A 380 9.00 24.41 11.95
N LYS A 381 9.80 24.05 10.94
CA LYS A 381 10.23 24.93 9.84
C LYS A 381 9.50 24.66 8.52
N ILE A 382 8.43 23.86 8.53
CA ILE A 382 7.69 23.47 7.32
C ILE A 382 7.26 24.70 6.50
N LEU A 383 6.74 25.75 7.14
CA LEU A 383 6.28 26.95 6.44
C LEU A 383 7.42 27.64 5.68
N ASP A 384 8.48 28.03 6.39
CA ASP A 384 9.64 28.71 5.80
C ASP A 384 10.31 27.85 4.73
N ARG A 385 10.47 26.55 4.99
CA ARG A 385 11.21 25.64 4.12
C ARG A 385 10.47 25.36 2.81
N VAL A 386 9.16 25.17 2.86
CA VAL A 386 8.33 25.03 1.66
C VAL A 386 8.31 26.34 0.88
N LEU A 387 8.05 27.49 1.52
CA LEU A 387 8.07 28.80 0.85
C LEU A 387 9.42 29.09 0.18
N GLN A 388 10.53 28.83 0.88
CA GLN A 388 11.87 28.99 0.31
C GLN A 388 12.03 28.18 -0.98
N ILE A 389 11.68 26.89 -0.94
CA ILE A 389 11.86 25.96 -2.05
C ILE A 389 11.02 26.37 -3.26
N TYR A 390 9.75 26.73 -3.09
CA TYR A 390 8.89 27.24 -4.17
C TYR A 390 9.27 28.63 -4.69
N LYS A 391 10.19 29.34 -3.99
CA LYS A 391 10.68 30.66 -4.36
C LYS A 391 12.08 30.64 -5.01
N THR A 392 12.95 29.70 -4.63
CA THR A 392 14.35 29.64 -5.10
C THR A 392 14.62 28.55 -6.13
N THR A 393 13.82 27.49 -6.17
CA THR A 393 14.07 26.34 -7.06
C THR A 393 13.44 26.61 -8.43
N LEU A 394 14.29 26.72 -9.46
CA LEU A 394 13.86 26.78 -10.85
C LEU A 394 13.10 25.49 -11.23
N ASP A 395 12.12 25.63 -12.12
CA ASP A 395 11.36 24.54 -12.74
C ASP A 395 10.67 23.55 -11.77
N ILE A 396 10.55 23.89 -10.48
CA ILE A 396 9.94 23.04 -9.44
C ILE A 396 8.54 22.52 -9.83
N GLY A 397 7.72 23.32 -10.51
CA GLY A 397 6.39 22.91 -10.98
C GLY A 397 6.39 21.85 -12.07
N SER A 398 7.56 21.55 -12.64
CA SER A 398 7.82 20.53 -13.65
C SER A 398 8.55 19.31 -13.10
N SER A 399 8.71 19.19 -11.76
CA SER A 399 9.35 18.04 -11.11
C SER A 399 8.45 17.35 -10.08
N MET A 400 8.75 16.09 -9.77
CA MET A 400 8.17 15.39 -8.61
C MET A 400 8.86 15.83 -7.32
N LEU A 401 8.11 15.91 -6.21
CA LEU A 401 8.68 16.18 -4.88
C LEU A 401 8.67 14.91 -4.01
N SER A 402 9.75 14.71 -3.24
CA SER A 402 9.87 13.71 -2.19
C SER A 402 10.37 14.37 -0.91
N PHE A 403 9.62 14.26 0.19
CA PHE A 403 10.00 14.89 1.46
C PHE A 403 10.68 13.91 2.43
N ILE A 404 11.56 14.44 3.28
CA ILE A 404 12.12 13.75 4.45
C ILE A 404 11.91 14.67 5.64
N LEU A 405 11.16 14.16 6.63
CA LEU A 405 11.03 14.80 7.93
C LEU A 405 12.28 14.54 8.78
N GLU A 406 12.88 15.60 9.31
CA GLU A 406 14.11 15.50 10.09
C GLU A 406 13.88 14.81 11.44
N GLY A 407 14.62 13.71 11.69
CA GLY A 407 14.49 12.87 12.89
C GLY A 407 13.54 11.68 12.74
N GLU A 408 12.87 11.54 11.58
CA GLU A 408 11.89 10.49 11.31
C GLU A 408 12.38 9.51 10.24
N GLN A 409 11.81 8.30 10.20
CA GLN A 409 12.25 7.19 9.32
C GLN A 409 11.28 6.91 8.16
N GLY A 410 10.26 7.75 7.97
CA GLY A 410 9.26 7.60 6.90
C GLY A 410 9.82 7.81 5.50
N LEU A 411 9.60 6.83 4.62
CA LEU A 411 9.79 7.00 3.17
C LEU A 411 8.55 7.68 2.56
N ASP A 412 8.76 8.71 1.74
CA ASP A 412 7.67 9.49 1.14
C ASP A 412 7.00 8.81 -0.06
N MET A 413 6.22 7.77 0.23
CA MET A 413 5.23 7.17 -0.66
C MET A 413 3.88 7.91 -0.50
N ASP A 414 3.89 9.20 -0.82
CA ASP A 414 2.84 10.22 -0.64
C ASP A 414 2.33 10.48 0.79
N GLY A 415 2.50 9.54 1.74
CA GLY A 415 2.08 9.72 3.14
C GLY A 415 2.80 10.90 3.82
N VAL A 416 4.12 11.00 3.65
CA VAL A 416 4.93 12.11 4.18
C VAL A 416 4.61 13.42 3.44
N LYS A 417 4.46 13.38 2.11
CA LYS A 417 4.00 14.53 1.31
C LYS A 417 2.69 15.11 1.83
N ARG A 418 1.70 14.24 2.10
CA ARG A 418 0.40 14.63 2.64
C ARG A 418 0.57 15.32 4.00
N GLU A 419 1.34 14.75 4.92
CA GLU A 419 1.56 15.33 6.26
C GLU A 419 2.25 16.70 6.15
N VAL A 420 3.31 16.82 5.34
CA VAL A 420 4.05 18.08 5.15
C VAL A 420 3.15 19.15 4.54
N PHE A 421 2.32 18.82 3.54
CA PHE A 421 1.40 19.80 2.96
C PHE A 421 0.23 20.16 3.89
N THR A 422 -0.29 19.23 4.70
CA THR A 422 -1.28 19.54 5.74
C THR A 422 -0.68 20.47 6.81
N LEU A 423 0.52 20.15 7.33
CA LEU A 423 1.27 21.00 8.28
C LEU A 423 1.74 22.34 7.69
N PHE A 424 1.89 22.43 6.37
CA PHE A 424 2.12 23.69 5.66
C PHE A 424 0.85 24.52 5.65
N TRP A 425 -0.29 23.96 5.23
CA TRP A 425 -1.54 24.70 5.11
C TRP A 425 -2.07 25.18 6.47
N GLU A 426 -1.97 24.37 7.52
CA GLU A 426 -2.28 24.77 8.89
C GLU A 426 -1.57 26.08 9.28
N ARG A 427 -0.24 26.15 9.10
CA ARG A 427 0.56 27.35 9.41
C ARG A 427 0.40 28.48 8.40
N ALA A 428 0.20 28.15 7.13
CA ALA A 428 0.03 29.15 6.08
C ALA A 428 -1.26 29.95 6.28
N LEU A 429 -2.34 29.29 6.72
CA LEU A 429 -3.59 29.95 7.07
C LEU A 429 -3.41 30.91 8.26
N GLU A 430 -2.72 30.47 9.32
CA GLU A 430 -2.40 31.30 10.49
C GLU A 430 -1.50 32.51 10.15
N THR A 431 -0.64 32.40 9.14
CA THR A 431 0.40 33.40 8.83
C THR A 431 0.02 34.36 7.70
N PHE A 432 -0.75 33.91 6.71
CA PHE A 432 -1.00 34.64 5.45
C PHE A 432 -2.47 34.87 5.14
N PHE A 433 -3.40 34.40 5.97
CA PHE A 433 -4.84 34.54 5.75
C PHE A 433 -5.55 35.07 7.02
N GLU A 434 -6.77 35.57 6.83
CA GLU A 434 -7.67 36.01 7.90
C GLU A 434 -9.10 35.49 7.63
N GLY A 435 -9.86 35.19 8.69
CA GLY A 435 -11.20 34.56 8.62
C GLY A 435 -11.46 33.54 9.74
N HIS A 436 -12.65 32.93 9.73
CA HIS A 436 -13.08 31.93 10.72
C HIS A 436 -13.35 30.54 10.11
N SER A 437 -14.39 30.40 9.27
CA SER A 437 -14.67 29.16 8.54
C SER A 437 -14.17 29.23 7.10
N THR A 438 -14.19 30.43 6.50
CA THR A 438 -13.61 30.72 5.19
C THR A 438 -12.58 31.86 5.29
N PHE A 439 -11.47 31.69 4.57
CA PHE A 439 -10.25 32.49 4.72
C PHE A 439 -9.93 33.30 3.46
N VAL A 440 -9.52 34.54 3.60
CA VAL A 440 -8.95 35.34 2.50
C VAL A 440 -7.53 35.79 2.86
N PRO A 441 -6.66 36.08 1.88
CA PRO A 441 -5.32 36.61 2.15
C PRO A 441 -5.37 37.84 3.06
N ARG A 442 -4.61 37.84 4.16
CA ARG A 442 -4.52 39.02 5.03
C ARG A 442 -3.76 40.15 4.34
N VAL A 443 -4.08 41.39 4.68
CA VAL A 443 -3.36 42.55 4.15
C VAL A 443 -2.59 43.23 5.28
N GLY A 444 -1.27 43.23 5.19
CA GLY A 444 -0.38 43.83 6.18
C GLY A 444 1.02 44.10 5.63
N PRO A 445 1.72 45.13 6.12
CA PRO A 445 3.07 45.52 5.64
C PRO A 445 4.16 44.49 5.99
N ASP A 446 3.83 43.53 6.84
CA ASP A 446 4.59 42.34 7.20
C ASP A 446 4.63 41.26 6.11
N VAL A 447 3.67 41.25 5.18
CA VAL A 447 3.56 40.22 4.13
C VAL A 447 3.95 40.79 2.75
N PRO A 448 5.14 40.47 2.22
CA PRO A 448 5.52 40.90 0.87
C PRO A 448 4.84 40.05 -0.22
N ASP A 449 4.29 40.73 -1.23
CA ASP A 449 3.57 40.20 -2.40
C ASP A 449 4.11 38.87 -2.96
N SER A 450 5.43 38.72 -3.07
CA SER A 450 6.09 37.49 -3.54
C SER A 450 5.72 36.21 -2.75
N HIS A 451 5.27 36.32 -1.50
CA HIS A 451 4.76 35.16 -0.75
C HIS A 451 3.41 34.70 -1.30
N TYR A 452 2.55 35.61 -1.76
CA TYR A 452 1.29 35.25 -2.41
C TYR A 452 1.51 34.58 -3.77
N GLN A 453 2.49 35.04 -4.55
CA GLN A 453 2.93 34.32 -5.76
C GLN A 453 3.46 32.91 -5.42
N THR A 454 4.29 32.80 -4.37
CA THR A 454 4.81 31.51 -3.90
C THR A 454 3.68 30.57 -3.45
N ILE A 455 2.68 31.08 -2.73
CA ILE A 455 1.48 30.34 -2.31
C ILE A 455 0.69 29.85 -3.53
N GLY A 456 0.53 30.67 -4.58
CA GLY A 456 -0.12 30.25 -5.83
C GLY A 456 0.55 29.05 -6.52
N ARG A 457 1.89 28.99 -6.51
CA ARG A 457 2.65 27.83 -6.98
C ARG A 457 2.37 26.59 -6.11
N VAL A 458 2.38 26.76 -4.79
CA VAL A 458 2.08 25.68 -3.83
C VAL A 458 0.68 25.12 -4.04
N ILE A 459 -0.36 25.96 -4.23
CA ILE A 459 -1.73 25.49 -4.53
C ILE A 459 -1.72 24.54 -5.74
N SER A 460 -1.08 24.96 -6.83
CA SER A 460 -1.09 24.22 -8.10
C SER A 460 -0.30 22.93 -8.03
N HIS A 461 0.89 22.94 -7.41
CA HIS A 461 1.74 21.76 -7.33
C HIS A 461 1.26 20.76 -6.28
N CYS A 462 0.73 21.24 -5.16
CA CYS A 462 0.11 20.41 -4.13
C CYS A 462 -1.14 19.69 -4.69
N TYR A 463 -1.94 20.42 -5.50
CA TYR A 463 -3.02 19.80 -6.26
C TYR A 463 -2.49 18.81 -7.30
N LEU A 464 -1.49 19.17 -8.12
CA LEU A 464 -0.92 18.30 -9.14
C LEU A 464 -0.41 16.97 -8.55
N LEU A 465 0.51 17.03 -7.58
CA LEU A 465 1.14 15.87 -6.95
C LEU A 465 0.10 14.96 -6.26
N ILE A 466 -0.57 15.47 -5.22
CA ILE A 466 -1.37 14.66 -4.28
C ILE A 466 -2.89 14.95 -4.32
N GLY A 467 -3.35 15.85 -5.19
CA GLY A 467 -4.76 16.19 -5.35
C GLY A 467 -5.30 17.13 -4.28
N MET A 468 -4.44 17.66 -3.41
CA MET A 468 -4.86 18.53 -2.30
C MET A 468 -5.20 19.93 -2.81
N PHE A 469 -6.39 20.44 -2.44
CA PHE A 469 -6.78 21.82 -2.66
C PHE A 469 -7.19 22.47 -1.32
N PRO A 470 -6.73 23.68 -0.99
CA PRO A 470 -7.05 24.34 0.28
C PRO A 470 -8.48 24.92 0.27
N SER A 471 -9.48 24.06 0.31
CA SER A 471 -10.93 24.41 0.24
C SER A 471 -11.48 25.16 1.47
N VAL A 472 -10.60 25.71 2.31
CA VAL A 472 -10.94 26.66 3.37
C VAL A 472 -10.64 28.11 2.95
N ILE A 473 -9.88 28.33 1.87
CA ILE A 473 -9.83 29.63 1.21
C ILE A 473 -11.25 29.94 0.70
N SER A 474 -11.69 31.20 0.84
CA SER A 474 -13.00 31.70 0.43
C SER A 474 -13.35 31.26 -0.99
N LYS A 475 -14.50 30.61 -1.17
CA LYS A 475 -14.98 30.19 -2.49
C LYS A 475 -15.07 31.40 -3.42
N VAL A 476 -15.72 32.48 -2.98
CA VAL A 476 -15.81 33.78 -3.66
C VAL A 476 -14.44 34.30 -4.14
N PHE A 477 -13.38 34.14 -3.33
CA PHE A 477 -12.03 34.52 -3.72
C PHE A 477 -11.49 33.66 -4.87
N ILE A 478 -11.69 32.35 -4.81
CA ILE A 478 -11.28 31.41 -5.87
C ILE A 478 -12.12 31.60 -7.15
N THR A 479 -13.45 31.78 -7.06
CA THR A 479 -14.29 32.07 -8.24
C THR A 479 -13.84 33.35 -8.94
N ALA A 480 -13.56 34.41 -8.17
CA ALA A 480 -13.07 35.68 -8.70
C ALA A 480 -11.65 35.58 -9.28
N LEU A 481 -10.82 34.69 -8.73
CA LEU A 481 -9.47 34.40 -9.24
C LEU A 481 -9.55 33.60 -10.55
N LEU A 482 -10.38 32.57 -10.64
CA LEU A 482 -10.52 31.70 -11.82
C LEU A 482 -11.35 32.36 -12.92
N ALA A 483 -12.65 32.53 -12.67
CA ALA A 483 -13.66 32.98 -13.64
C ALA A 483 -13.81 34.50 -13.74
N GLY A 484 -13.39 35.25 -12.72
CA GLY A 484 -13.53 36.71 -12.65
C GLY A 484 -14.70 37.17 -11.79
N LYS A 485 -14.69 38.44 -11.38
CA LYS A 485 -15.64 39.01 -10.39
C LYS A 485 -17.09 39.03 -10.88
N ASP A 486 -17.31 39.01 -12.20
CA ASP A 486 -18.63 39.06 -12.84
C ASP A 486 -19.35 37.70 -12.83
N ALA A 487 -18.67 36.62 -12.45
CA ALA A 487 -19.26 35.29 -12.26
C ALA A 487 -20.04 35.14 -10.94
N LEU A 488 -20.00 36.14 -10.06
CA LEU A 488 -20.49 36.08 -8.68
C LEU A 488 -21.78 36.89 -8.47
N SER A 489 -22.80 36.26 -7.91
CA SER A 489 -24.05 36.91 -7.52
C SER A 489 -23.90 37.67 -6.18
N ALA A 490 -24.87 38.52 -5.86
CA ALA A 490 -24.91 39.21 -4.57
C ALA A 490 -25.02 38.24 -3.37
N ASP A 491 -25.72 37.12 -3.54
CA ASP A 491 -25.91 36.13 -2.49
C ASP A 491 -24.65 35.28 -2.25
N ASP A 492 -23.78 35.09 -3.24
CA ASP A 492 -22.48 34.44 -3.06
C ASP A 492 -21.57 35.26 -2.14
N TYR A 493 -21.46 36.58 -2.40
CA TYR A 493 -20.70 37.50 -1.53
C TYR A 493 -21.24 37.49 -0.09
N ILE A 494 -22.56 37.60 0.09
CA ILE A 494 -23.16 37.68 1.43
C ILE A 494 -23.06 36.35 2.17
N SER A 495 -23.31 35.21 1.50
CA SER A 495 -23.24 33.89 2.14
C SER A 495 -21.83 33.54 2.61
N VAL A 496 -20.81 33.74 1.77
CA VAL A 496 -19.41 33.45 2.14
C VAL A 496 -18.88 34.46 3.16
N PHE A 497 -19.31 35.73 3.13
CA PHE A 497 -18.96 36.70 4.18
C PHE A 497 -19.51 36.27 5.55
N LEU A 498 -20.72 35.68 5.59
CA LEU A 498 -21.30 35.09 6.80
C LEU A 498 -20.59 33.80 7.26
N GLU A 499 -19.64 33.25 6.51
CA GLU A 499 -18.78 32.12 6.93
C GLU A 499 -17.36 32.58 7.31
N HIS A 500 -16.97 33.78 6.85
CA HIS A 500 -15.70 34.43 7.12
C HIS A 500 -15.65 35.09 8.51
N VAL A 501 -16.77 35.67 8.96
CA VAL A 501 -16.94 36.26 10.29
C VAL A 501 -17.15 35.20 11.38
N SER A 502 -17.14 35.60 12.66
CA SER A 502 -17.30 34.65 13.77
C SER A 502 -18.66 33.95 13.76
N GLU A 503 -18.76 32.76 14.36
CA GLU A 503 -20.04 32.04 14.44
C GLU A 503 -21.13 32.87 15.16
N TYR A 504 -20.74 33.65 16.17
CA TYR A 504 -21.63 34.55 16.89
C TYR A 504 -22.18 35.65 15.97
N ASP A 505 -21.30 36.37 15.26
CA ASP A 505 -21.69 37.45 14.36
C ASP A 505 -22.49 36.92 13.17
N SER A 506 -22.08 35.78 12.63
CA SER A 506 -22.80 35.05 11.59
C SER A 506 -24.25 34.78 11.98
N LEU A 507 -24.49 34.28 13.20
CA LEU A 507 -25.84 34.03 13.72
C LEU A 507 -26.63 35.33 13.97
N ARG A 508 -25.99 36.38 14.53
CA ARG A 508 -26.61 37.69 14.75
C ARG A 508 -27.02 38.36 13.42
N LEU A 509 -26.13 38.36 12.42
CA LEU A 509 -26.37 38.90 11.08
C LEU A 509 -27.44 38.09 10.33
N LYS A 510 -27.41 36.75 10.39
CA LYS A 510 -28.48 35.88 9.84
C LYS A 510 -29.83 36.20 10.50
N SER A 511 -29.86 36.53 11.79
CA SER A 511 -31.05 37.01 12.48
C SER A 511 -31.50 38.39 11.97
N ALA A 512 -30.58 39.34 11.79
CA ALA A 512 -30.88 40.67 11.25
C ALA A 512 -31.43 40.62 9.80
N ILE A 513 -30.85 39.78 8.93
CA ILE A 513 -31.32 39.53 7.55
C ILE A 513 -32.71 38.88 7.53
N LYS A 514 -33.07 38.11 8.57
CA LYS A 514 -34.43 37.56 8.73
C LYS A 514 -35.42 38.63 9.22
N MET A 515 -35.00 39.49 10.15
CA MET A 515 -35.81 40.60 10.68
C MET A 515 -36.07 41.70 9.64
N SER A 516 -35.10 41.99 8.77
CA SER A 516 -35.22 43.07 7.78
C SER A 516 -36.36 42.85 6.78
N ARG A 517 -36.73 41.58 6.54
CA ARG A 517 -37.82 41.16 5.65
C ARG A 517 -39.22 41.39 6.25
N SER A 518 -39.33 41.73 7.53
CA SER A 518 -40.61 41.85 8.25
C SER A 518 -40.77 43.09 9.13
N LEU A 519 -39.69 43.81 9.44
CA LEU A 519 -39.70 45.02 10.28
C LEU A 519 -39.29 46.26 9.49
N GLY A 520 -39.93 47.40 9.75
CA GLY A 520 -39.52 48.70 9.22
C GLY A 520 -38.36 49.34 9.97
N VAL A 521 -38.13 48.94 11.22
CA VAL A 521 -37.04 49.41 12.10
C VAL A 521 -36.53 48.20 12.92
N PHE A 522 -35.23 48.10 13.18
CA PHE A 522 -34.67 47.06 14.05
C PHE A 522 -34.88 47.40 15.55
N PRO A 523 -35.02 46.39 16.44
CA PRO A 523 -34.96 46.61 17.88
C PRO A 523 -33.62 47.22 18.31
N ASP A 524 -33.61 48.06 19.35
CA ASP A 524 -32.42 48.81 19.79
C ASP A 524 -31.18 47.93 20.02
N GLU A 525 -31.33 46.76 20.63
CA GLU A 525 -30.25 45.77 20.86
C GLU A 525 -29.65 45.22 19.56
N MET A 526 -30.45 45.10 18.51
CA MET A 526 -29.98 44.70 17.18
C MET A 526 -29.35 45.89 16.45
N THR A 527 -29.92 47.09 16.56
CA THR A 527 -29.36 48.33 16.02
C THR A 527 -27.98 48.63 16.61
N GLN A 528 -27.79 48.44 17.92
CA GLN A 528 -26.51 48.58 18.60
C GLN A 528 -25.50 47.55 18.07
N PHE A 529 -25.85 46.25 18.09
CA PHE A 529 -24.96 45.20 17.55
C PHE A 529 -24.54 45.48 16.11
N LEU A 530 -25.48 45.86 15.23
CA LEU A 530 -25.17 46.16 13.83
C LEU A 530 -24.26 47.38 13.70
N PHE A 531 -24.48 48.44 14.50
CA PHE A 531 -23.60 49.61 14.50
C PHE A 531 -22.18 49.26 14.98
N GLU A 532 -22.06 48.52 16.08
CA GLU A 532 -20.77 48.07 16.62
C GLU A 532 -20.02 47.20 15.61
N PHE A 533 -20.64 46.11 15.13
CA PHE A 533 -20.07 45.21 14.13
C PHE A 533 -19.65 45.94 12.84
N PHE A 534 -20.52 46.74 12.23
CA PHE A 534 -20.19 47.40 10.96
C PHE A 534 -19.20 48.56 11.10
N SER A 535 -18.99 49.10 12.31
CA SER A 535 -17.96 50.12 12.55
C SER A 535 -16.53 49.60 12.36
N GLU A 536 -16.29 48.30 12.61
CA GLU A 536 -14.99 47.65 12.38
C GLU A 536 -14.62 47.62 10.89
N TYR A 537 -15.62 47.59 10.01
CA TYR A 537 -15.50 47.66 8.54
C TYR A 537 -15.60 49.10 8.00
N GLY A 538 -15.46 50.11 8.87
CA GLY A 538 -15.48 51.53 8.50
C GLY A 538 -16.85 52.09 8.08
N VAL A 539 -17.94 51.37 8.32
CA VAL A 539 -19.29 51.82 7.95
C VAL A 539 -19.79 52.86 8.95
N VAL A 540 -19.92 54.11 8.51
CA VAL A 540 -20.40 55.22 9.35
C VAL A 540 -21.92 55.38 9.40
N GLN A 541 -22.67 54.61 8.61
CA GLN A 541 -24.14 54.65 8.56
C GLN A 541 -24.74 53.59 9.50
N THR A 542 -25.65 54.01 10.39
CA THR A 542 -26.47 53.08 11.18
C THR A 542 -27.35 52.22 10.25
N PRO A 543 -27.21 50.87 10.24
CA PRO A 543 -27.97 50.03 9.32
C PRO A 543 -29.47 50.01 9.63
N THR A 544 -30.28 50.03 8.57
CA THR A 544 -31.75 49.90 8.64
C THR A 544 -32.20 48.61 7.94
N PRO A 545 -33.42 48.11 8.19
CA PRO A 545 -33.98 46.98 7.45
C PRO A 545 -33.88 47.11 5.92
N SER A 546 -34.06 48.32 5.39
CA SER A 546 -33.97 48.61 3.96
C SER A 546 -32.55 48.74 3.41
N SER A 547 -31.53 49.00 4.24
CA SER A 547 -30.14 49.20 3.79
C SER A 547 -29.19 48.05 4.15
N LEU A 548 -29.56 47.17 5.08
CA LEU A 548 -28.71 46.09 5.58
C LEU A 548 -28.12 45.21 4.46
N GLN A 549 -28.91 44.89 3.42
CA GLN A 549 -28.44 44.01 2.34
C GLN A 549 -27.41 44.69 1.43
N ASP A 550 -27.57 45.98 1.15
CA ASP A 550 -26.59 46.77 0.37
C ASP A 550 -25.30 47.01 1.17
N ILE A 551 -25.42 47.28 2.48
CA ILE A 551 -24.28 47.42 3.40
C ILE A 551 -23.50 46.10 3.48
N LEU A 552 -24.19 44.96 3.68
CA LEU A 552 -23.57 43.63 3.67
C LEU A 552 -22.86 43.35 2.34
N LEU A 553 -23.50 43.62 1.21
CA LEU A 553 -22.91 43.40 -0.11
C LEU A 553 -21.68 44.28 -0.36
N SER A 554 -21.70 45.53 0.12
CA SER A 554 -20.60 46.47 0.01
C SER A 554 -19.40 46.02 0.86
N VAL A 555 -19.62 45.64 2.11
CA VAL A 555 -18.57 45.12 3.01
C VAL A 555 -18.03 43.79 2.49
N ALA A 556 -18.88 42.84 2.11
CA ALA A 556 -18.45 41.55 1.57
C ALA A 556 -17.60 41.69 0.29
N LYS A 557 -17.97 42.58 -0.64
CA LYS A 557 -17.15 42.89 -1.83
C LYS A 557 -15.83 43.57 -1.47
N THR A 558 -15.81 44.36 -0.40
CA THR A 558 -14.60 45.05 0.06
C THR A 558 -13.63 44.06 0.68
N GLU A 559 -14.04 43.34 1.73
CA GLU A 559 -13.15 42.47 2.50
C GLU A 559 -12.76 41.20 1.75
N LEU A 560 -13.70 40.54 1.05
CA LEU A 560 -13.38 39.27 0.40
C LEU A 560 -12.57 39.42 -0.90
N ILE A 561 -12.58 40.60 -1.54
CA ILE A 561 -12.10 40.77 -2.92
C ILE A 561 -11.35 42.08 -3.19
N ALA A 562 -11.79 43.24 -2.67
CA ALA A 562 -11.14 44.52 -2.97
C ALA A 562 -9.87 44.73 -2.13
N ARG A 563 -9.96 44.47 -0.82
CA ARG A 563 -8.85 44.49 0.14
C ARG A 563 -7.73 43.52 -0.27
N PRO A 564 -7.96 42.19 -0.41
CA PRO A 564 -6.92 41.24 -0.83
C PRO A 564 -6.63 41.25 -2.35
N SER A 565 -6.92 42.33 -3.07
CA SER A 565 -6.84 42.34 -4.54
C SER A 565 -5.42 42.20 -5.12
N VAL A 566 -4.38 42.66 -4.40
CA VAL A 566 -2.98 42.41 -4.77
C VAL A 566 -2.67 40.92 -4.62
N ALA A 567 -2.97 40.34 -3.45
CA ALA A 567 -2.79 38.91 -3.19
C ALA A 567 -3.57 38.02 -4.18
N LEU A 568 -4.76 38.44 -4.64
CA LEU A 568 -5.52 37.75 -5.69
C LEU A 568 -4.75 37.69 -7.01
N ASN A 569 -4.14 38.80 -7.44
CA ASN A 569 -3.33 38.85 -8.66
C ASN A 569 -2.05 38.01 -8.52
N GLU A 570 -1.38 38.08 -7.37
CA GLU A 570 -0.13 37.33 -7.11
C GLU A 570 -0.37 35.82 -6.99
N ILE A 571 -1.39 35.39 -6.22
CA ILE A 571 -1.80 33.98 -6.18
C ILE A 571 -2.18 33.52 -7.58
N LYS A 572 -2.89 34.33 -8.38
CA LYS A 572 -3.19 33.99 -9.78
C LYS A 572 -1.94 33.84 -10.64
N ALA A 573 -0.96 34.74 -10.49
CA ALA A 573 0.29 34.69 -11.24
C ALA A 573 1.07 33.39 -10.94
N GLY A 574 1.18 33.01 -9.67
CA GLY A 574 1.79 31.74 -9.26
C GLY A 574 0.96 30.51 -9.59
N MET A 575 -0.38 30.61 -9.59
CA MET A 575 -1.26 29.49 -9.95
C MET A 575 -1.24 29.15 -11.44
N PHE A 576 -0.99 30.12 -12.31
CA PHE A 576 -1.00 29.93 -13.77
C PHE A 576 0.42 29.99 -14.38
N GLU A 577 1.45 29.72 -13.58
CA GLU A 577 2.85 29.71 -13.99
C GLU A 577 3.26 28.38 -14.65
N GLY A 578 3.98 28.43 -15.78
CA GLY A 578 4.46 27.24 -16.49
C GLY A 578 3.35 26.22 -16.80
N LYS A 579 3.64 24.93 -16.55
CA LYS A 579 2.69 23.81 -16.73
C LYS A 579 1.40 23.95 -15.91
N TYR A 580 1.38 24.74 -14.82
CA TYR A 580 0.13 24.93 -14.07
C TYR A 580 -0.96 25.63 -14.90
N LYS A 581 -0.58 26.41 -15.94
CA LYS A 581 -1.53 26.99 -16.88
C LYS A 581 -2.33 25.93 -17.65
N GLU A 582 -1.70 24.80 -17.97
CA GLU A 582 -2.34 23.68 -18.68
C GLU A 582 -3.24 22.88 -17.74
N LEU A 583 -2.78 22.67 -16.49
CA LEU A 583 -3.55 22.06 -15.40
C LEU A 583 -4.90 22.76 -15.19
N TRP A 584 -4.88 24.07 -14.89
CA TRP A 584 -6.11 24.83 -14.65
C TRP A 584 -6.87 25.15 -15.95
N GLY A 585 -6.18 25.56 -17.01
CA GLY A 585 -6.79 25.92 -18.30
C GLY A 585 -7.95 26.92 -18.15
N ASP A 586 -9.05 26.66 -18.86
CA ASP A 586 -10.32 27.42 -18.75
C ASP A 586 -11.23 26.93 -17.60
N CYS A 587 -10.67 26.45 -16.47
CA CYS A 587 -11.48 26.11 -15.30
C CYS A 587 -12.20 27.36 -14.75
N ARG A 588 -13.55 27.33 -14.76
CA ARG A 588 -14.42 28.45 -14.35
C ARG A 588 -15.35 28.14 -13.17
N LYS A 589 -15.28 26.92 -12.61
CA LYS A 589 -16.10 26.49 -11.48
C LYS A 589 -15.29 25.59 -10.55
N GLU A 590 -15.25 25.98 -9.28
CA GLU A 590 -14.54 25.30 -8.21
C GLU A 590 -15.44 24.47 -7.29
N ASP A 591 -16.77 24.52 -7.42
CA ASP A 591 -17.75 23.79 -6.57
C ASP A 591 -17.35 22.34 -6.28
N HIS A 592 -16.99 21.60 -7.33
CA HIS A 592 -16.58 20.20 -7.23
C HIS A 592 -15.29 20.02 -6.41
N LEU A 593 -14.33 20.94 -6.47
CA LEU A 593 -13.12 20.91 -5.61
C LEU A 593 -13.50 21.08 -4.14
N TYR A 594 -14.37 22.05 -3.82
CA TYR A 594 -14.82 22.30 -2.46
C TYR A 594 -15.64 21.12 -1.91
N GLU A 595 -16.57 20.58 -2.68
CA GLU A 595 -17.33 19.40 -2.27
C GLU A 595 -16.42 18.18 -2.09
N LYS A 596 -15.48 17.93 -3.02
CA LYS A 596 -14.53 16.81 -2.97
C LYS A 596 -13.68 16.86 -1.68
N MET A 597 -13.06 18.00 -1.38
CA MET A 597 -12.22 18.20 -0.20
C MET A 597 -12.99 18.20 1.13
N LYS A 598 -14.30 18.47 1.13
CA LYS A 598 -15.12 18.49 2.35
C LYS A 598 -15.18 17.11 3.03
N LEU A 599 -14.37 16.91 4.07
CA LEU A 599 -14.39 15.71 4.91
C LEU A 599 -15.71 15.63 5.70
N THR A 600 -16.37 14.47 5.72
CA THR A 600 -17.56 14.23 6.54
C THR A 600 -17.56 12.81 7.09
N THR A 601 -18.25 12.62 8.23
CA THR A 601 -18.42 11.30 8.86
C THR A 601 -19.00 10.26 7.88
N SER A 602 -19.91 10.69 6.99
CA SER A 602 -20.49 9.82 5.96
C SER A 602 -19.43 9.35 4.96
N LYS A 603 -18.64 10.29 4.39
CA LYS A 603 -17.55 9.95 3.46
C LYS A 603 -16.53 9.01 4.10
N VAL A 604 -16.05 9.31 5.32
CA VAL A 604 -15.06 8.46 6.01
C VAL A 604 -15.61 7.04 6.22
N LEU A 605 -16.89 6.88 6.58
CA LEU A 605 -17.52 5.57 6.73
C LEU A 605 -17.76 4.81 5.41
N GLN A 606 -17.89 5.53 4.29
CA GLN A 606 -17.98 4.97 2.93
C GLN A 606 -16.59 4.55 2.41
N MET A 607 -15.55 5.32 2.71
CA MET A 607 -14.17 5.05 2.31
C MET A 607 -13.55 3.84 3.05
N ILE A 608 -14.07 3.48 4.23
CA ILE A 608 -13.53 2.40 5.06
C ILE A 608 -14.02 1.01 4.60
N SER A 609 -13.11 0.29 3.93
CA SER A 609 -13.27 -1.09 3.46
C SER A 609 -12.50 -2.10 4.31
N VAL A 610 -12.83 -3.38 4.12
CA VAL A 610 -12.06 -4.54 4.56
C VAL A 610 -12.01 -5.48 3.35
N ASP A 611 -10.84 -6.03 3.06
CA ASP A 611 -10.61 -6.83 1.84
C ASP A 611 -10.82 -8.34 2.08
N GLU A 612 -10.99 -8.77 3.34
CA GLU A 612 -11.29 -10.16 3.70
C GLU A 612 -12.68 -10.61 3.22
N MET A 613 -12.76 -11.77 2.56
CA MET A 613 -14.01 -12.37 2.08
C MET A 613 -15.03 -12.63 3.20
N SER A 614 -14.58 -12.93 4.42
CA SER A 614 -15.46 -13.15 5.58
C SER A 614 -14.74 -12.91 6.90
N LEU A 615 -15.17 -11.89 7.65
CA LEU A 615 -14.64 -11.58 8.98
C LEU A 615 -15.10 -12.59 10.04
N CYS A 616 -14.20 -13.01 10.92
CA CYS A 616 -14.58 -13.76 12.12
C CYS A 616 -15.38 -12.89 13.10
N LYS A 617 -15.91 -13.53 14.16
CA LYS A 617 -16.79 -12.85 15.15
C LYS A 617 -16.12 -11.68 15.87
N SER A 618 -14.82 -11.76 16.16
CA SER A 618 -14.11 -10.70 16.90
C SER A 618 -13.67 -9.55 15.99
N GLN A 619 -13.11 -9.82 14.81
CA GLN A 619 -12.86 -8.80 13.77
C GLN A 619 -14.15 -8.06 13.42
N SER A 620 -15.26 -8.79 13.20
CA SER A 620 -16.60 -8.22 12.99
C SER A 620 -17.09 -7.32 14.13
N GLN A 621 -16.59 -7.52 15.35
CA GLN A 621 -16.95 -6.71 16.52
C GLN A 621 -16.05 -5.48 16.66
N VAL A 622 -14.75 -5.62 16.40
CA VAL A 622 -13.78 -4.51 16.38
C VAL A 622 -14.09 -3.54 15.22
N PHE A 623 -14.45 -4.05 14.03
CA PHE A 623 -14.89 -3.21 12.90
C PHE A 623 -16.15 -2.40 13.22
N LYS A 624 -17.07 -2.98 14.01
CA LYS A 624 -18.24 -2.24 14.54
C LYS A 624 -17.83 -1.18 15.55
N PHE A 625 -16.81 -1.42 16.39
CA PHE A 625 -16.28 -0.41 17.30
C PHE A 625 -15.61 0.74 16.54
N LEU A 626 -14.78 0.47 15.53
CA LEU A 626 -14.22 1.52 14.64
C LEU A 626 -15.33 2.35 13.99
N LYS A 627 -16.33 1.71 13.37
CA LYS A 627 -17.46 2.41 12.74
C LYS A 627 -18.42 3.06 13.77
N HIS A 628 -18.34 2.76 15.06
CA HIS A 628 -19.04 3.49 16.12
C HIS A 628 -18.22 4.71 16.57
N TYR A 629 -16.92 4.52 16.79
CA TYR A 629 -15.97 5.57 17.16
C TYR A 629 -16.03 6.75 16.19
N ILE A 630 -15.90 6.48 14.89
CA ILE A 630 -15.96 7.49 13.81
C ILE A 630 -17.29 8.25 13.79
N ARG A 631 -18.41 7.62 14.19
CA ARG A 631 -19.72 8.29 14.30
C ARG A 631 -19.84 9.22 15.51
N GLY A 632 -18.97 9.06 16.51
CA GLY A 632 -18.94 9.88 17.72
C GLY A 632 -17.98 11.07 17.66
N LEU A 633 -17.17 11.20 16.60
CA LEU A 633 -16.19 12.29 16.46
C LEU A 633 -16.86 13.60 16.02
N SER A 634 -16.47 14.71 16.66
CA SER A 634 -16.72 16.06 16.14
C SER A 634 -15.92 16.33 14.84
N PRO A 635 -16.22 17.41 14.09
CA PRO A 635 -15.49 17.73 12.86
C PRO A 635 -13.97 17.84 13.03
N LYS A 636 -13.49 18.39 14.16
CA LYS A 636 -12.05 18.52 14.45
C LYS A 636 -11.41 17.18 14.80
N GLU A 637 -12.07 16.37 15.63
CA GLU A 637 -11.60 15.01 15.96
C GLU A 637 -11.59 14.11 14.71
N LEU A 638 -12.57 14.27 13.80
CA LEU A 638 -12.63 13.54 12.54
C LEU A 638 -11.47 13.93 11.58
N GLN A 639 -11.15 15.22 11.48
CA GLN A 639 -9.97 15.69 10.73
C GLN A 639 -8.67 15.15 11.34
N SER A 640 -8.55 15.17 12.67
CA SER A 640 -7.39 14.61 13.39
C SER A 640 -7.25 13.11 13.14
N PHE A 641 -8.33 12.33 13.30
CA PHE A 641 -8.35 10.90 13.01
C PHE A 641 -7.99 10.60 11.54
N PHE A 642 -8.55 11.34 10.59
CA PHE A 642 -8.27 11.10 9.17
C PHE A 642 -6.83 11.47 8.79
N ARG A 643 -6.25 12.51 9.43
CA ARG A 643 -4.84 12.87 9.32
C ARG A 643 -3.93 11.79 9.90
N TYR A 644 -4.21 11.30 11.10
CA TYR A 644 -3.50 10.16 11.69
C TYR A 644 -3.47 8.94 10.75
N VAL A 645 -4.63 8.60 10.15
CA VAL A 645 -4.77 7.42 9.28
C VAL A 645 -4.12 7.58 7.88
N THR A 646 -4.03 8.79 7.34
CA THR A 646 -3.65 9.00 5.91
C THR A 646 -2.50 9.97 5.67
N GLY A 647 -2.05 10.69 6.69
CA GLY A 647 -1.21 11.88 6.58
C GLY A 647 -1.96 13.14 6.14
N SER A 648 -3.29 13.13 5.96
CA SER A 648 -4.05 14.28 5.45
C SER A 648 -5.33 14.54 6.24
N SER A 649 -5.62 15.79 6.59
CA SER A 649 -6.92 16.21 7.15
C SER A 649 -8.04 16.30 6.10
N LEU A 650 -7.72 16.08 4.82
CA LEU A 650 -8.62 16.09 3.66
C LEU A 650 -8.71 14.70 2.98
N PRO A 651 -9.84 14.35 2.33
CA PRO A 651 -10.09 13.03 1.72
C PRO A 651 -9.36 12.86 0.37
N LEU A 652 -8.03 12.70 0.40
CA LEU A 652 -7.18 12.60 -0.79
C LEU A 652 -6.94 11.16 -1.29
N VAL A 653 -7.29 10.16 -0.49
CA VAL A 653 -7.13 8.73 -0.81
C VAL A 653 -8.43 8.14 -1.35
N LYS A 654 -8.36 7.08 -2.18
CA LYS A 654 -9.57 6.45 -2.75
C LYS A 654 -10.39 5.67 -1.72
N SER A 655 -9.71 5.00 -0.80
CA SER A 655 -10.29 4.24 0.31
C SER A 655 -9.33 4.24 1.49
N VAL A 656 -9.82 3.78 2.64
CA VAL A 656 -9.03 3.42 3.82
C VAL A 656 -9.26 1.94 4.07
N LYS A 657 -8.22 1.12 3.95
CA LYS A 657 -8.33 -0.32 4.20
C LYS A 657 -8.18 -0.60 5.69
N VAL A 658 -8.97 -1.55 6.19
CA VAL A 658 -8.80 -2.09 7.54
C VAL A 658 -8.34 -3.54 7.44
N MET A 659 -7.17 -3.81 8.01
CA MET A 659 -6.61 -5.15 8.22
C MET A 659 -6.76 -5.56 9.68
N PHE A 660 -6.51 -6.85 9.97
CA PHE A 660 -6.55 -7.36 11.33
C PHE A 660 -5.37 -8.28 11.64
N HIS A 661 -4.66 -7.98 12.72
CA HIS A 661 -3.60 -8.83 13.25
C HIS A 661 -4.03 -9.56 14.56
N PRO A 662 -3.35 -10.65 14.95
CA PRO A 662 -3.52 -11.24 16.28
C PRO A 662 -3.19 -10.23 17.39
N GLN A 663 -3.87 -10.29 18.53
CA GLN A 663 -3.47 -9.50 19.70
C GLN A 663 -2.05 -9.94 20.15
N VAL A 664 -1.10 -9.01 20.15
CA VAL A 664 0.25 -9.22 20.66
C VAL A 664 0.41 -8.45 21.98
N GLY A 665 0.79 -9.15 23.04
CA GLY A 665 1.03 -8.54 24.35
C GLY A 665 -0.24 -8.14 25.12
N ALA A 666 -0.04 -7.36 26.19
CA ALA A 666 -1.08 -7.06 27.19
C ALA A 666 -2.08 -5.97 26.74
N PHE A 667 -1.75 -5.17 25.74
CA PHE A 667 -2.56 -4.06 25.25
C PHE A 667 -2.80 -4.18 23.73
N PRO A 668 -4.02 -3.93 23.24
CA PRO A 668 -4.27 -3.80 21.81
C PRO A 668 -3.51 -2.59 21.22
N MET A 669 -2.52 -2.86 20.38
CA MET A 669 -1.73 -1.83 19.68
C MET A 669 -2.24 -1.67 18.25
N VAL A 670 -2.53 -0.44 17.82
CA VAL A 670 -3.01 -0.12 16.47
C VAL A 670 -1.86 0.38 15.62
N TYR A 671 -1.69 -0.18 14.42
CA TYR A 671 -0.67 0.28 13.47
C TYR A 671 -1.33 1.00 12.29
N ILE A 672 -0.65 2.03 11.75
CA ILE A 672 -1.11 2.79 10.59
C ILE A 672 -0.03 2.80 9.52
N HIS A 673 -0.42 2.50 8.28
CA HIS A 673 0.43 2.67 7.10
C HIS A 673 -0.13 3.84 6.28
N THR A 674 0.23 5.07 6.67
CA THR A 674 -0.34 6.32 6.15
C THR A 674 -0.18 6.49 4.63
N CYS A 675 0.93 5.99 4.07
CA CYS A 675 1.19 5.92 2.64
C CYS A 675 0.09 5.17 1.87
N SER A 676 -0.21 3.94 2.30
CA SER A 676 -1.19 3.02 1.71
C SER A 676 -2.63 3.21 2.24
N ALA A 677 -2.83 4.14 3.18
CA ALA A 677 -4.08 4.37 3.92
C ALA A 677 -4.66 3.09 4.56
N ILE A 678 -3.80 2.34 5.28
CA ILE A 678 -4.20 1.13 5.99
C ILE A 678 -4.25 1.41 7.49
N ILE A 679 -5.34 1.00 8.15
CA ILE A 679 -5.44 0.81 9.59
C ILE A 679 -5.30 -0.70 9.85
N ASP A 680 -4.27 -1.14 10.55
CA ASP A 680 -4.19 -2.52 11.02
C ASP A 680 -4.62 -2.58 12.50
N LEU A 681 -5.61 -3.44 12.78
CA LEU A 681 -6.30 -3.47 14.05
C LEU A 681 -6.11 -4.80 14.79
N PRO A 682 -5.94 -4.78 16.12
CA PRO A 682 -6.05 -5.97 16.95
C PRO A 682 -7.40 -6.65 16.75
N SER A 683 -7.36 -7.91 16.31
CA SER A 683 -8.55 -8.78 16.14
C SER A 683 -9.29 -9.09 17.45
N GLY A 684 -8.79 -8.64 18.61
CA GLY A 684 -9.33 -8.86 19.94
C GLY A 684 -8.68 -7.96 21.00
N GLY A 685 -8.90 -8.28 22.28
CA GLY A 685 -8.30 -7.57 23.42
C GLY A 685 -9.08 -6.39 23.99
N TYR A 686 -10.16 -5.96 23.33
CA TYR A 686 -11.08 -4.94 23.83
C TYR A 686 -12.22 -5.55 24.65
N THR A 687 -12.42 -5.08 25.88
CA THR A 687 -13.53 -5.48 26.77
C THR A 687 -14.90 -4.94 26.32
N GLY A 688 -14.91 -3.89 25.49
CA GLY A 688 -16.12 -3.30 24.92
C GLY A 688 -15.85 -2.01 24.12
N PHE A 689 -16.91 -1.35 23.66
CA PHE A 689 -16.77 -0.13 22.85
C PHE A 689 -16.07 1.01 23.59
N GLN A 690 -16.35 1.20 24.88
CA GLN A 690 -15.73 2.29 25.66
C GLN A 690 -14.23 2.07 25.86
N ASP A 691 -13.80 0.81 25.95
CA ASP A 691 -12.40 0.42 26.05
C ASP A 691 -11.66 0.66 24.72
N PHE A 692 -12.25 0.20 23.60
CA PHE A 692 -11.78 0.56 22.25
C PHE A 692 -11.67 2.07 22.05
N ARG A 693 -12.69 2.83 22.49
CA ARG A 693 -12.67 4.29 22.43
C ARG A 693 -11.50 4.87 23.22
N VAL A 694 -11.34 4.51 24.50
CA VAL A 694 -10.27 5.04 25.35
C VAL A 694 -8.89 4.72 24.76
N GLN A 695 -8.70 3.54 24.19
CA GLN A 695 -7.43 3.16 23.54
C GLN A 695 -7.16 3.97 22.26
N MET A 696 -8.17 4.21 21.41
CA MET A 696 -8.05 5.11 20.26
C MET A 696 -7.79 6.57 20.68
N ASP A 697 -8.54 7.08 21.65
CA ASP A 697 -8.41 8.44 22.18
C ASP A 697 -7.00 8.65 22.79
N ASN A 698 -6.49 7.66 23.54
CA ASN A 698 -5.11 7.67 24.08
C ASN A 698 -4.05 7.61 22.97
N THR A 699 -4.29 6.84 21.91
CA THR A 699 -3.37 6.71 20.76
C THR A 699 -3.24 8.05 20.04
N LEU A 700 -4.34 8.74 19.73
CA LEU A 700 -4.30 10.07 19.10
C LEU A 700 -3.68 11.17 20.00
N GLN A 701 -3.64 10.96 21.32
CA GLN A 701 -3.02 11.86 22.29
C GLN A 701 -1.52 11.58 22.54
N SER A 702 -0.99 10.44 22.07
CA SER A 702 0.45 10.13 22.14
C SER A 702 1.22 10.99 21.12
N PRO A 703 2.29 11.71 21.53
CA PRO A 703 3.18 12.40 20.58
C PRO A 703 3.82 11.47 19.56
N GLU A 704 4.11 10.23 19.97
CA GLU A 704 4.76 9.21 19.13
C GLU A 704 3.87 8.78 17.96
N ALA A 705 2.54 8.77 18.14
CA ALA A 705 1.56 8.44 17.10
C ALA A 705 1.56 9.41 15.91
N TRP A 706 2.22 10.58 16.04
CA TRP A 706 2.34 11.57 14.98
C TRP A 706 3.68 11.53 14.24
N LEU A 707 4.60 10.63 14.62
CA LEU A 707 5.92 10.48 14.01
C LEU A 707 5.97 9.32 13.01
N PHE A 708 6.64 9.49 11.88
CA PHE A 708 6.89 8.40 10.95
C PHE A 708 8.05 7.52 11.44
N THR A 709 7.72 6.39 12.07
CA THR A 709 8.67 5.34 12.43
C THR A 709 8.88 4.34 11.28
N SER A 710 9.97 3.57 11.35
CA SER A 710 10.06 2.29 10.64
C SER A 710 9.03 1.33 11.23
N ALA A 711 8.15 0.76 10.40
CA ALA A 711 7.26 -0.34 10.76
C ALA A 711 8.00 -1.68 10.60
#